data_AF-A0A1H8NJI0-F1
#
_entry.id   AF-A0A1H8NJI0-F1
#
_cell.length_a   1.000
_cell.length_b   1.000
_cell.length_c   1.000
_cell.angle_alpha   90.00
_cell.angle_beta   90.00
_cell.angle_gamma   90.00
#
_symmetry.space_group_name_H-M   'P 1'
#
loop_
_entity.id
_entity.type
_entity.pdbx_description
1 polymer ?
#
loop_
_entity_poly.entity_id
_entity_poly.type
_entity_poly.pdbx_seq_one_letter_code
_entity_poly.pdbx_strand_id
1 'polypeptide(L)'
;MDNIAPTMNDLHHLVEYFEKNKAQVSGARIAVSLTWPEIKNAEYEVIKRFCIAAENIGAKVVVIDNDGYPHWASDDSAVDKSRPVSRDDIDFIISLHFESPKVLDIYSYYAIWQPLQFYQDFGYQATTVKLASHDDALSCSSNLCDAHVRSLLRATGRNPLPFPYLFHSPATLDLTPRITSESRLFYIGINWERLGQARKGRFHDLFRLLDADGVIDIYGPRSFLGVQPWEGYKTYRGEIPFDGVSVVKALNRSGICFAMSSDAHRSSGVMSNRLFEGLAAGTAIIANSHPIIDKYFSDIVYQISDTEDENEITFQVLNIIDEIRRDPEEANRRARVGQQRFAELFSLERCLGALIHQHDSRVADWQHRMLAADKTPVTIFVMHRSMAAAPLEQLFQSIWAQVGIEARIVLICDCKFATGPGKALLETAGADFPGLQTIQRNFQMTNSGSAMAEALRSVETEYFAILDSACQPFETHFSSLVRKLADDNTACAAVSGLIEETPEGLGLGARRKRTLSGLYFAPEDAKTAPLVSGRFLFRRSALDGLNLDSLSLLDGEELRLLLLSGGQVGGLVNTGAATCVHVAERARTQGFSILVSEAMQQQFIRDALQGQQGKGPFASNTAGLPTGSTDVSKTLPYVPIAHLGEMYKTAQGQVGKRFLTRGFSHPEEQATWIDGQSGDLVFHIEGAADAHDGELDLVLVLGGRPARATARQQHCRVSVNGIGIAYFPVGAANDRHVVHLPVGCANRGGPLRVTLAPDHHEPVVDAAGNVVDQRQLGLFLQAFGIFARKVRALPLLKTSEVKAISAAAGSEKLIVSGGVLSDAAEVSGEGPLVLRFQVQEDCVPGWIILKVASPGTAKLPEQIHYTLNGLYSRTITPTRLIEEIFIPVLPQVVGSDGQCEVAISAAPAIIVGEDGRYASLKVLSMETRSAPAIQLDTIYQTKRDGSGVPFLGRGFSKPETSHVWTDGPSFEIRGFIPPMEPTDGELLVECLVSGRPLRDGSVNTCRILINGIEAGMFRATKGWQRLSFSIPGTNQSRGGFLVTISFVLEQMPDPVKDRALNDVADDRRLGVQFASFGLKRQI
;
A
#
# COMPACT_ATOMS: atom_id res chain seq x y z
N MET A 1 -32.90 -16.04 -23.38
CA MET A 1 -32.77 -15.71 -24.81
C MET A 1 -31.39 -16.14 -25.22
N ASP A 2 -31.33 -17.05 -26.17
CA ASP A 2 -30.17 -17.90 -26.39
C ASP A 2 -29.08 -17.16 -27.14
N ASN A 3 -27.92 -17.00 -26.51
CA ASN A 3 -26.73 -16.48 -27.17
C ASN A 3 -26.17 -17.58 -28.08
N ILE A 4 -26.73 -17.68 -29.28
CA ILE A 4 -26.20 -18.53 -30.35
C ILE A 4 -24.78 -18.05 -30.65
N ALA A 5 -23.80 -18.90 -30.37
CA ALA A 5 -22.42 -18.65 -30.82
C ALA A 5 -22.42 -18.61 -32.36
N PRO A 6 -21.64 -17.71 -33.01
CA PRO A 6 -21.64 -17.59 -34.46
C PRO A 6 -21.33 -18.94 -35.11
N THR A 7 -22.13 -19.30 -36.11
CA THR A 7 -21.98 -20.55 -36.84
C THR A 7 -20.74 -20.48 -37.74
N MET A 8 -20.24 -21.63 -38.20
CA MET A 8 -19.11 -21.68 -39.16
C MET A 8 -19.39 -20.85 -40.44
N ASN A 9 -20.65 -20.70 -40.86
CA ASN A 9 -21.01 -19.86 -42.00
C ASN A 9 -20.89 -18.36 -41.71
N ASP A 10 -21.28 -17.91 -40.51
CA ASP A 10 -21.13 -16.51 -40.09
C ASP A 10 -19.65 -16.10 -40.06
N LEU A 11 -18.78 -17.05 -39.72
CA LEU A 11 -17.34 -16.87 -39.62
C LEU A 11 -16.66 -16.76 -41.00
N HIS A 12 -17.07 -17.56 -41.98
CA HIS A 12 -16.57 -17.45 -43.36
C HIS A 12 -16.92 -16.10 -44.02
N HIS A 13 -18.16 -15.61 -43.85
CA HIS A 13 -18.55 -14.30 -44.36
C HIS A 13 -17.68 -13.15 -43.79
N LEU A 14 -17.27 -13.26 -42.53
CA LEU A 14 -16.37 -12.30 -41.90
C LEU A 14 -14.91 -12.40 -42.38
N VAL A 15 -14.46 -13.50 -42.99
CA VAL A 15 -13.10 -13.58 -43.58
C VAL A 15 -13.06 -12.80 -44.89
N GLU A 16 -14.03 -13.03 -45.78
CA GLU A 16 -14.16 -12.22 -47.02
C GLU A 16 -14.39 -10.74 -46.74
N TYR A 17 -15.11 -10.42 -45.66
CA TYR A 17 -15.34 -9.04 -45.23
C TYR A 17 -14.05 -8.33 -44.82
N PHE A 18 -13.10 -9.03 -44.19
CA PHE A 18 -11.86 -8.41 -43.69
C PHE A 18 -10.86 -8.14 -44.80
N GLU A 19 -10.69 -9.06 -45.75
CA GLU A 19 -9.85 -8.82 -46.93
C GLU A 19 -10.39 -7.66 -47.78
N LYS A 20 -11.73 -7.46 -47.82
CA LYS A 20 -12.35 -6.29 -48.48
C LYS A 20 -12.16 -4.96 -47.73
N ASN A 21 -12.01 -4.98 -46.39
CA ASN A 21 -11.99 -3.79 -45.54
C ASN A 21 -10.61 -3.49 -44.89
N LYS A 22 -9.55 -4.15 -45.34
CA LYS A 22 -8.16 -3.98 -44.85
C LYS A 22 -7.67 -2.52 -44.84
N ALA A 23 -8.20 -1.68 -45.73
CA ALA A 23 -7.91 -0.25 -45.78
C ALA A 23 -8.46 0.56 -44.59
N GLN A 24 -9.54 0.11 -43.92
CA GLN A 24 -10.14 0.79 -42.77
C GLN A 24 -9.42 0.47 -41.44
N VAL A 25 -8.70 -0.65 -41.40
CA VAL A 25 -7.89 -1.07 -40.23
C VAL A 25 -6.52 -0.38 -40.22
N SER A 26 -5.98 -0.09 -41.40
CA SER A 26 -4.69 0.56 -41.58
C SER A 26 -4.70 2.00 -41.06
N GLY A 27 -3.75 2.32 -40.17
CA GLY A 27 -3.59 3.65 -39.58
C GLY A 27 -4.26 3.85 -38.21
N ALA A 28 -5.03 2.89 -37.69
CA ALA A 28 -5.58 2.94 -36.34
C ALA A 28 -4.46 3.01 -35.28
N ARG A 29 -4.67 3.79 -34.22
CA ARG A 29 -3.70 4.07 -33.15
C ARG A 29 -4.27 3.66 -31.81
N ILE A 30 -3.75 2.59 -31.23
CA ILE A 30 -4.30 1.96 -30.04
C ILE A 30 -3.30 2.10 -28.90
N ALA A 31 -3.75 2.45 -27.70
CA ALA A 31 -2.92 2.27 -26.52
C ALA A 31 -3.19 0.93 -25.82
N VAL A 32 -2.13 0.36 -25.26
CA VAL A 32 -2.23 -0.83 -24.39
C VAL A 32 -1.57 -0.51 -23.06
N SER A 33 -2.30 -0.74 -21.96
CA SER A 33 -1.81 -0.49 -20.60
C SER A 33 -0.81 -1.57 -20.17
N LEU A 34 0.38 -1.13 -19.73
CA LEU A 34 1.41 -1.91 -19.07
C LEU A 34 1.34 -1.63 -17.56
N THR A 35 0.79 -2.59 -16.82
CA THR A 35 0.45 -2.45 -15.40
C THR A 35 1.70 -2.30 -14.53
N TRP A 36 2.78 -3.02 -14.88
CA TRP A 36 4.03 -3.05 -14.13
C TRP A 36 5.23 -2.88 -15.06
N PRO A 37 5.61 -1.64 -15.42
CA PRO A 37 6.63 -1.38 -16.45
C PRO A 37 8.02 -1.94 -16.13
N GLU A 38 8.35 -2.07 -14.84
CA GLU A 38 9.63 -2.61 -14.37
C GLU A 38 9.77 -4.15 -14.51
N ILE A 39 8.71 -4.88 -14.90
CA ILE A 39 8.69 -6.35 -14.87
C ILE A 39 8.31 -6.94 -16.24
N LYS A 40 9.24 -7.70 -16.83
CA LYS A 40 8.98 -8.52 -18.02
C LYS A 40 8.25 -9.82 -17.66
N ASN A 41 6.96 -9.71 -17.37
CA ASN A 41 6.08 -10.82 -17.01
C ASN A 41 5.24 -11.31 -18.21
N ALA A 42 4.21 -12.13 -17.96
CA ALA A 42 3.30 -12.63 -19.00
C ALA A 42 2.46 -11.52 -19.68
N GLU A 43 2.18 -10.41 -18.98
CA GLU A 43 1.51 -9.24 -19.58
C GLU A 43 2.43 -8.57 -20.60
N TYR A 44 3.72 -8.39 -20.29
CA TYR A 44 4.71 -7.87 -21.23
C TYR A 44 4.81 -8.72 -22.51
N GLU A 45 4.80 -10.04 -22.39
CA GLU A 45 4.78 -10.97 -23.53
C GLU A 45 3.49 -10.84 -24.36
N VAL A 46 2.34 -10.67 -23.71
CA VAL A 46 1.08 -10.37 -24.41
C VAL A 46 1.16 -9.03 -25.15
N ILE A 47 1.67 -7.97 -24.53
CA ILE A 47 1.84 -6.66 -25.17
C ILE A 47 2.77 -6.75 -26.40
N LYS A 48 3.83 -7.57 -26.35
CA LYS A 48 4.67 -7.82 -27.53
C LYS A 48 3.90 -8.50 -28.67
N ARG A 49 3.00 -9.44 -28.35
CA ARG A 49 2.09 -10.05 -29.35
C ARG A 49 1.12 -9.02 -29.94
N PHE A 50 0.59 -8.09 -29.13
CA PHE A 50 -0.25 -6.98 -29.62
C PHE A 50 0.48 -6.13 -30.66
N CYS A 51 1.74 -5.75 -30.42
CA CYS A 51 2.49 -4.95 -31.38
C CYS A 51 2.70 -5.68 -32.71
N ILE A 52 3.03 -6.97 -32.69
CA ILE A 52 3.19 -7.79 -33.92
C ILE A 52 1.84 -7.93 -34.64
N ALA A 53 0.77 -8.22 -33.91
CA ALA A 53 -0.56 -8.39 -34.50
C ALA A 53 -1.11 -7.08 -35.09
N ALA A 54 -0.82 -5.95 -34.46
CA ALA A 54 -1.15 -4.62 -34.97
C ALA A 54 -0.35 -4.30 -36.24
N GLU A 55 0.97 -4.54 -36.25
CA GLU A 55 1.83 -4.36 -37.42
C GLU A 55 1.33 -5.20 -38.61
N ASN A 56 0.99 -6.47 -38.38
CA ASN A 56 0.44 -7.39 -39.39
C ASN A 56 -0.87 -6.89 -40.05
N ILE A 57 -1.66 -6.05 -39.36
CA ILE A 57 -2.92 -5.46 -39.88
C ILE A 57 -2.79 -3.98 -40.24
N GLY A 58 -1.59 -3.38 -40.13
CA GLY A 58 -1.34 -1.96 -40.43
C GLY A 58 -1.78 -0.96 -39.35
N ALA A 59 -2.08 -1.44 -38.14
CA ALA A 59 -2.38 -0.61 -36.97
C ALA A 59 -1.11 -0.31 -36.15
N LYS A 60 -1.18 0.69 -35.27
CA LYS A 60 -0.08 1.13 -34.39
C LYS A 60 -0.45 0.95 -32.93
N VAL A 61 0.53 0.55 -32.11
CA VAL A 61 0.37 0.39 -30.66
C VAL A 61 1.28 1.35 -29.90
N VAL A 62 0.70 2.15 -29.01
CA VAL A 62 1.42 2.93 -27.99
C VAL A 62 1.28 2.20 -26.66
N VAL A 63 2.39 1.78 -26.06
CA VAL A 63 2.36 1.15 -24.73
C VAL A 63 2.48 2.24 -23.69
N ILE A 64 1.41 2.40 -22.90
CA ILE A 64 1.30 3.37 -21.82
C ILE A 64 1.37 2.67 -20.47
N ASP A 65 1.73 3.40 -19.42
CA ASP A 65 1.57 2.92 -18.05
C ASP A 65 0.22 3.32 -17.43
N ASN A 66 -0.03 2.91 -16.19
CA ASN A 66 -1.29 3.15 -15.47
C ASN A 66 -1.66 4.62 -15.26
N ASP A 67 -0.73 5.58 -15.37
CA ASP A 67 -1.03 7.03 -15.30
C ASP A 67 -1.33 7.63 -16.69
N GLY A 68 -1.12 6.84 -17.75
CA GLY A 68 -1.34 7.23 -19.14
C GLY A 68 -0.10 7.73 -19.88
N TYR A 69 1.09 7.66 -19.27
CA TYR A 69 2.32 8.14 -19.91
C TYR A 69 2.87 7.12 -20.92
N PRO A 70 3.32 7.55 -22.12
CA PRO A 70 3.97 6.66 -23.09
C PRO A 70 5.29 6.07 -22.59
N HIS A 71 5.38 4.75 -22.56
CA HIS A 71 6.62 4.03 -22.28
C HIS A 71 7.39 3.72 -23.57
N TRP A 72 6.72 3.17 -24.59
CA TRP A 72 7.28 2.84 -25.92
C TRP A 72 6.14 2.67 -26.94
N ALA A 73 6.44 2.65 -28.24
CA ALA A 73 5.46 2.38 -29.29
C ALA A 73 5.98 1.33 -30.28
N SER A 74 5.08 0.74 -31.07
CA SER A 74 5.41 -0.26 -32.09
C SER A 74 6.15 0.33 -33.28
N ASP A 75 5.95 1.62 -33.58
CA ASP A 75 6.86 2.40 -34.43
C ASP A 75 7.73 3.33 -33.60
N ASP A 76 8.94 3.61 -34.07
CA ASP A 76 9.91 4.50 -33.40
C ASP A 76 9.56 6.00 -33.58
N SER A 77 8.26 6.29 -33.82
CA SER A 77 7.77 7.67 -33.92
C SER A 77 7.89 8.36 -32.56
N ALA A 78 8.15 9.67 -32.58
CA ALA A 78 8.50 10.43 -31.39
C ALA A 78 7.28 10.66 -30.47
N VAL A 79 6.85 9.62 -29.75
CA VAL A 79 5.77 9.72 -28.77
C VAL A 79 6.24 10.55 -27.59
N ASP A 80 5.48 11.61 -27.29
CA ASP A 80 5.81 12.58 -26.24
C ASP A 80 5.64 11.96 -24.85
N LYS A 81 6.75 11.45 -24.30
CA LYS A 81 6.80 10.86 -22.96
C LYS A 81 6.69 11.88 -21.82
N SER A 82 6.62 13.19 -22.12
CA SER A 82 6.54 14.24 -21.09
C SER A 82 5.11 14.48 -20.56
N ARG A 83 4.10 13.94 -21.26
CA ARG A 83 2.68 14.06 -20.91
C ARG A 83 1.94 12.72 -21.05
N PRO A 84 0.75 12.58 -20.45
CA PRO A 84 -0.17 11.49 -20.78
C PRO A 84 -0.65 11.56 -22.23
N VAL A 85 -1.02 10.41 -22.80
CA VAL A 85 -1.71 10.35 -24.09
C VAL A 85 -3.10 11.01 -24.02
N SER A 86 -3.54 11.51 -25.17
CA SER A 86 -4.83 12.16 -25.42
C SER A 86 -5.53 11.53 -26.62
N ARG A 87 -6.77 11.94 -26.90
CA ARG A 87 -7.53 11.50 -28.09
C ARG A 87 -6.89 11.93 -29.41
N ASP A 88 -6.07 12.98 -29.40
CA ASP A 88 -5.31 13.39 -30.58
C ASP A 88 -4.16 12.43 -30.88
N ASP A 89 -3.70 11.65 -29.89
CA ASP A 89 -2.60 10.69 -30.02
C ASP A 89 -3.09 9.28 -30.38
N ILE A 90 -4.23 8.86 -29.81
CA ILE A 90 -4.78 7.50 -29.91
C ILE A 90 -6.31 7.50 -30.02
N ASP A 91 -6.84 6.45 -30.64
CA ASP A 91 -8.27 6.30 -30.87
C ASP A 91 -8.94 5.62 -29.65
N PHE A 92 -8.28 4.61 -29.04
CA PHE A 92 -8.75 3.96 -27.80
C PHE A 92 -7.65 3.25 -27.00
N ILE A 93 -7.97 2.90 -25.75
CA ILE A 93 -7.11 2.16 -24.81
C ILE A 93 -7.64 0.74 -24.60
N ILE A 94 -6.73 -0.25 -24.51
CA ILE A 94 -7.02 -1.60 -24.02
C ILE A 94 -6.27 -1.83 -22.70
N SER A 95 -7.01 -2.08 -21.62
CA SER A 95 -6.45 -2.45 -20.32
C SER A 95 -6.42 -3.97 -20.15
N LEU A 96 -5.22 -4.50 -19.84
CA LEU A 96 -4.98 -5.94 -19.78
C LEU A 96 -5.19 -6.54 -18.38
N HIS A 97 -5.30 -5.71 -17.35
CA HIS A 97 -5.23 -6.13 -15.95
C HIS A 97 -6.30 -5.53 -15.05
N PHE A 98 -6.75 -6.30 -14.04
CA PHE A 98 -7.67 -5.81 -13.00
C PHE A 98 -7.11 -4.69 -12.12
N GLU A 99 -5.82 -4.38 -12.26
CA GLU A 99 -5.17 -3.29 -11.51
C GLU A 99 -5.18 -1.96 -12.23
N SER A 100 -5.44 -1.93 -13.54
CA SER A 100 -5.49 -0.70 -14.35
C SER A 100 -6.89 -0.06 -14.31
N PRO A 101 -7.08 1.13 -13.72
CA PRO A 101 -8.31 1.92 -13.84
C PRO A 101 -8.35 2.75 -15.14
N LYS A 102 -9.55 3.19 -15.55
CA LYS A 102 -9.69 4.31 -16.50
C LYS A 102 -9.36 5.61 -15.75
N VAL A 103 -8.29 6.28 -16.18
CA VAL A 103 -7.85 7.58 -15.65
C VAL A 103 -7.64 8.65 -16.73
N LEU A 104 -7.91 8.31 -17.99
CA LEU A 104 -7.81 9.19 -19.14
C LEU A 104 -9.17 9.46 -19.76
N ASP A 105 -9.32 10.63 -20.34
CA ASP A 105 -10.49 11.03 -21.13
C ASP A 105 -10.41 10.46 -22.55
N ILE A 106 -10.37 9.13 -22.65
CA ILE A 106 -10.26 8.36 -23.89
C ILE A 106 -11.13 7.12 -23.73
N TYR A 107 -11.73 6.62 -24.81
CA TYR A 107 -12.53 5.40 -24.77
C TYR A 107 -11.65 4.21 -24.37
N SER A 108 -12.05 3.46 -23.34
CA SER A 108 -11.27 2.31 -22.84
C SER A 108 -12.05 1.00 -22.80
N TYR A 109 -11.37 -0.06 -23.24
CA TYR A 109 -11.84 -1.43 -23.20
C TYR A 109 -11.10 -2.23 -22.11
N TYR A 110 -11.83 -3.00 -21.32
CA TYR A 110 -11.27 -3.91 -20.32
C TYR A 110 -11.19 -5.37 -20.83
N ALA A 111 -10.01 -6.01 -20.78
CA ALA A 111 -9.84 -7.39 -21.22
C ALA A 111 -10.32 -8.42 -20.18
N ILE A 112 -11.42 -9.13 -20.47
CA ILE A 112 -12.05 -10.10 -19.55
C ILE A 112 -11.40 -11.49 -19.64
N TRP A 113 -10.07 -11.57 -19.53
CA TRP A 113 -9.30 -12.82 -19.64
C TRP A 113 -8.63 -13.26 -18.34
N GLN A 114 -9.13 -12.77 -17.20
CA GLN A 114 -8.65 -13.15 -15.88
C GLN A 114 -9.68 -14.06 -15.17
N PRO A 115 -9.25 -15.16 -14.53
CA PRO A 115 -10.12 -15.98 -13.69
C PRO A 115 -10.88 -15.18 -12.62
N LEU A 116 -12.16 -15.52 -12.40
CA LEU A 116 -13.02 -14.85 -11.41
C LEU A 116 -12.47 -14.95 -9.98
N GLN A 117 -11.77 -16.05 -9.68
CA GLN A 117 -11.12 -16.26 -8.38
C GLN A 117 -10.07 -15.17 -8.08
N PHE A 118 -9.30 -14.70 -9.07
CA PHE A 118 -8.23 -13.72 -8.82
C PHE A 118 -8.81 -12.35 -8.38
N TYR A 119 -10.02 -11.98 -8.83
CA TYR A 119 -10.68 -10.79 -8.31
C TYR A 119 -10.93 -10.91 -6.79
N GLN A 120 -11.27 -12.10 -6.28
CA GLN A 120 -11.43 -12.34 -4.84
C GLN A 120 -10.07 -12.29 -4.12
N ASP A 121 -9.09 -13.06 -4.62
CA ASP A 121 -7.76 -13.19 -4.01
C ASP A 121 -7.02 -11.85 -3.89
N PHE A 122 -7.21 -10.93 -4.86
CA PHE A 122 -6.62 -9.59 -4.89
C PHE A 122 -7.57 -8.47 -4.39
N GLY A 123 -8.70 -8.85 -3.78
CA GLY A 123 -9.68 -7.92 -3.19
C GLY A 123 -10.79 -7.49 -4.17
N TYR A 124 -11.93 -8.17 -4.07
CA TYR A 124 -13.00 -8.10 -5.07
C TYR A 124 -13.55 -6.69 -5.32
N GLN A 125 -13.79 -5.90 -4.26
CA GLN A 125 -14.30 -4.54 -4.42
C GLN A 125 -13.27 -3.62 -5.11
N ALA A 126 -11.99 -3.72 -4.73
CA ALA A 126 -10.93 -2.87 -5.28
C ALA A 126 -10.66 -3.16 -6.76
N THR A 127 -10.73 -4.44 -7.16
CA THR A 127 -10.52 -4.87 -8.55
C THR A 127 -11.75 -4.62 -9.43
N THR A 128 -12.96 -4.93 -8.95
CA THR A 128 -14.20 -4.71 -9.73
C THR A 128 -14.54 -3.23 -9.93
N VAL A 129 -14.18 -2.34 -9.00
CA VAL A 129 -14.32 -0.88 -9.17
C VAL A 129 -13.42 -0.35 -10.30
N LYS A 130 -12.21 -0.89 -10.45
CA LYS A 130 -11.31 -0.53 -11.56
C LYS A 130 -11.85 -1.04 -12.90
N LEU A 131 -12.26 -2.31 -12.98
CA LEU A 131 -12.92 -2.87 -14.15
C LEU A 131 -14.15 -2.05 -14.56
N ALA A 132 -15.02 -1.72 -13.60
CA ALA A 132 -16.23 -0.93 -13.84
C ALA A 132 -15.95 0.53 -14.23
N SER A 133 -14.73 1.06 -14.09
CA SER A 133 -14.42 2.43 -14.54
C SER A 133 -14.31 2.58 -16.07
N HIS A 134 -14.19 1.47 -16.81
CA HIS A 134 -14.01 1.47 -18.27
C HIS A 134 -15.34 1.63 -19.02
N ASP A 135 -15.27 2.03 -20.29
CA ASP A 135 -16.46 2.30 -21.10
C ASP A 135 -17.11 1.01 -21.61
N ASP A 136 -16.27 0.01 -21.92
CA ASP A 136 -16.68 -1.29 -22.45
C ASP A 136 -15.69 -2.40 -22.07
N ALA A 137 -15.98 -3.63 -22.48
CA ALA A 137 -15.16 -4.80 -22.16
C ALA A 137 -15.05 -5.80 -23.33
N LEU A 138 -14.06 -6.68 -23.25
CA LEU A 138 -13.64 -7.60 -24.31
C LEU A 138 -13.71 -9.05 -23.83
N SER A 139 -14.49 -9.87 -24.52
CA SER A 139 -14.74 -11.26 -24.09
C SER A 139 -13.62 -12.22 -24.54
N CYS A 140 -13.23 -13.14 -23.66
CA CYS A 140 -12.44 -14.32 -24.01
C CYS A 140 -13.31 -15.58 -24.26
N SER A 141 -14.59 -15.42 -24.62
CA SER A 141 -15.57 -16.51 -24.82
C SER A 141 -15.94 -17.28 -23.53
N SER A 142 -15.69 -16.70 -22.35
CA SER A 142 -16.23 -17.20 -21.07
C SER A 142 -17.60 -16.60 -20.78
N ASN A 143 -18.65 -17.43 -20.83
CA ASN A 143 -20.01 -17.03 -20.44
C ASN A 143 -20.10 -16.55 -18.99
N LEU A 144 -19.26 -17.09 -18.08
CA LEU A 144 -19.28 -16.73 -16.65
C LEU A 144 -18.67 -15.35 -16.42
N CYS A 145 -17.50 -15.09 -17.00
CA CYS A 145 -16.86 -13.78 -16.88
C CYS A 145 -17.66 -12.68 -17.61
N ASP A 146 -18.21 -12.99 -18.79
CA ASP A 146 -19.14 -12.12 -19.49
C ASP A 146 -20.36 -11.76 -18.63
N ALA A 147 -21.01 -12.74 -18.00
CA ALA A 147 -22.17 -12.52 -17.14
C ALA A 147 -21.81 -11.67 -15.91
N HIS A 148 -20.65 -11.92 -15.30
CA HIS A 148 -20.12 -11.13 -14.18
C HIS A 148 -19.93 -9.66 -14.56
N VAL A 149 -19.21 -9.38 -15.66
CA VAL A 149 -18.96 -8.01 -16.12
C VAL A 149 -20.25 -7.31 -16.54
N ARG A 150 -21.15 -7.98 -17.27
CA ARG A 150 -22.47 -7.42 -17.61
C ARG A 150 -23.29 -7.09 -16.36
N SER A 151 -23.20 -7.90 -15.30
CA SER A 151 -23.87 -7.63 -14.02
C SER A 151 -23.31 -6.39 -13.34
N LEU A 152 -21.98 -6.25 -13.26
CA LEU A 152 -21.32 -5.07 -12.71
C LEU A 152 -21.71 -3.79 -13.48
N LEU A 153 -21.62 -3.81 -14.81
CA LEU A 153 -22.00 -2.66 -15.64
C LEU A 153 -23.49 -2.31 -15.48
N ARG A 154 -24.39 -3.32 -15.47
CA ARG A 154 -25.83 -3.10 -15.27
C ARG A 154 -26.18 -2.52 -13.90
N ALA A 155 -25.47 -2.91 -12.84
CA ALA A 155 -25.62 -2.31 -11.51
C ALA A 155 -25.30 -0.80 -11.51
N THR A 156 -24.53 -0.32 -12.49
CA THR A 156 -24.25 1.11 -12.71
C THR A 156 -25.17 1.79 -13.72
N GLY A 157 -26.24 1.12 -14.16
CA GLY A 157 -27.12 1.62 -15.22
C GLY A 157 -26.47 1.65 -16.60
N ARG A 158 -25.43 0.83 -16.85
CA ARG A 158 -24.84 0.61 -18.18
C ARG A 158 -25.22 -0.77 -18.70
N ASN A 159 -25.85 -0.81 -19.87
CA ASN A 159 -26.19 -2.06 -20.57
C ASN A 159 -25.46 -2.08 -21.92
N PRO A 160 -24.22 -2.61 -21.98
CA PRO A 160 -23.41 -2.59 -23.20
C PRO A 160 -23.97 -3.54 -24.28
N LEU A 161 -23.61 -3.26 -25.53
CA LEU A 161 -23.69 -4.21 -26.64
C LEU A 161 -22.90 -5.50 -26.30
N PRO A 162 -23.22 -6.65 -26.94
CA PRO A 162 -22.40 -7.86 -26.82
C PRO A 162 -20.90 -7.54 -26.97
N PHE A 163 -20.08 -8.08 -26.06
CA PHE A 163 -18.65 -7.75 -26.02
C PHE A 163 -17.93 -8.32 -27.26
N PRO A 164 -17.08 -7.52 -27.93
CA PRO A 164 -16.21 -8.04 -28.99
C PRO A 164 -15.23 -9.05 -28.39
N TYR A 165 -14.88 -10.07 -29.18
CA TYR A 165 -13.93 -11.09 -28.75
C TYR A 165 -12.49 -10.60 -28.86
N LEU A 166 -11.72 -10.80 -27.79
CA LEU A 166 -10.27 -10.61 -27.78
C LEU A 166 -9.63 -11.64 -26.86
N PHE A 167 -8.71 -12.44 -27.42
CA PHE A 167 -7.97 -13.45 -26.68
C PHE A 167 -6.53 -12.96 -26.47
N HIS A 168 -5.92 -13.34 -25.35
CA HIS A 168 -4.48 -13.20 -25.06
C HIS A 168 -3.54 -14.10 -25.91
N SER A 169 -4.00 -14.46 -27.10
CA SER A 169 -3.33 -15.30 -28.08
C SER A 169 -2.07 -14.63 -28.67
N PRO A 170 -1.16 -15.42 -29.27
CA PRO A 170 -0.08 -14.87 -30.09
C PRO A 170 -0.60 -14.32 -31.43
N ALA A 171 0.24 -13.50 -32.05
CA ALA A 171 0.14 -13.19 -33.47
C ALA A 171 0.33 -14.47 -34.31
N THR A 172 -0.22 -14.48 -35.51
CA THR A 172 -0.10 -15.59 -36.46
C THR A 172 1.33 -15.61 -37.04
N LEU A 173 1.97 -16.78 -37.00
CA LEU A 173 3.30 -17.00 -37.57
C LEU A 173 3.22 -18.08 -38.65
N ASP A 174 3.89 -17.85 -39.79
CA ASP A 174 4.05 -18.86 -40.83
C ASP A 174 5.05 -19.95 -40.38
N LEU A 175 4.53 -20.93 -39.64
CA LEU A 175 5.28 -22.05 -39.08
C LEU A 175 4.65 -23.37 -39.50
N THR A 176 5.33 -24.14 -40.34
CA THR A 176 4.95 -25.54 -40.60
C THR A 176 5.11 -26.38 -39.32
N PRO A 177 4.15 -27.27 -38.98
CA PRO A 177 4.32 -28.28 -37.94
C PRO A 177 5.55 -29.16 -38.16
N ARG A 178 6.21 -29.57 -37.07
CA ARG A 178 7.48 -30.32 -37.08
C ARG A 178 7.47 -31.51 -36.13
N ILE A 179 6.32 -32.20 -36.04
CA ILE A 179 6.14 -33.31 -35.12
C ILE A 179 6.82 -34.56 -35.70
N THR A 180 7.62 -35.27 -34.90
CA THR A 180 8.40 -36.44 -35.29
C THR A 180 8.44 -37.48 -34.17
N SER A 181 9.04 -38.65 -34.43
CA SER A 181 9.33 -39.67 -33.39
C SER A 181 10.19 -39.13 -32.23
N GLU A 182 10.96 -38.07 -32.47
CA GLU A 182 11.87 -37.47 -31.49
C GLU A 182 11.26 -36.26 -30.77
N SER A 183 10.01 -35.89 -31.06
CA SER A 183 9.36 -34.75 -30.43
C SER A 183 9.25 -34.90 -28.90
N ARG A 184 9.34 -33.78 -28.20
CA ARG A 184 9.47 -33.67 -26.74
C ARG A 184 8.37 -32.79 -26.17
N LEU A 185 7.98 -33.07 -24.93
CA LEU A 185 6.92 -32.34 -24.24
C LEU A 185 7.45 -30.98 -23.77
N PHE A 186 6.91 -29.87 -24.27
CA PHE A 186 7.29 -28.52 -23.88
C PHE A 186 6.41 -28.00 -22.75
N TYR A 187 7.02 -27.42 -21.71
CA TYR A 187 6.32 -26.64 -20.71
C TYR A 187 7.05 -25.33 -20.39
N ILE A 188 6.30 -24.23 -20.23
CA ILE A 188 6.82 -22.93 -19.77
C ILE A 188 6.01 -22.39 -18.58
N GLY A 189 6.68 -21.82 -17.58
CA GLY A 189 6.02 -21.13 -16.47
C GLY A 189 6.95 -20.48 -15.46
N ILE A 190 6.35 -19.74 -14.52
CA ILE A 190 7.07 -19.06 -13.42
C ILE A 190 7.14 -19.92 -12.14
N ASN A 191 6.18 -20.86 -11.96
CA ASN A 191 6.07 -21.72 -10.77
C ASN A 191 5.94 -20.94 -9.45
N TRP A 192 5.00 -19.97 -9.46
CA TRP A 192 4.73 -19.00 -8.39
C TRP A 192 4.51 -19.63 -7.01
N GLU A 193 4.00 -20.85 -6.95
CA GLU A 193 3.69 -21.57 -5.71
C GLU A 193 4.93 -21.76 -4.82
N ARG A 194 6.14 -21.82 -5.41
CA ARG A 194 7.41 -21.93 -4.67
C ARG A 194 7.84 -20.63 -3.97
N LEU A 195 7.12 -19.53 -4.16
CA LEU A 195 7.34 -18.27 -3.44
C LEU A 195 6.62 -18.24 -2.08
N GLY A 196 5.64 -19.13 -1.88
CA GLY A 196 4.86 -19.23 -0.65
C GLY A 196 5.48 -20.16 0.39
N GLN A 197 4.71 -20.50 1.43
CA GLN A 197 5.09 -21.50 2.42
C GLN A 197 5.16 -22.93 1.85
N ALA A 198 4.55 -23.16 0.68
CA ALA A 198 4.59 -24.44 -0.02
C ALA A 198 5.97 -24.68 -0.67
N ARG A 199 6.69 -25.71 -0.21
CA ARG A 199 7.96 -26.12 -0.84
C ARG A 199 7.80 -26.78 -2.21
N LYS A 200 6.59 -27.25 -2.54
CA LYS A 200 6.24 -27.86 -3.84
C LYS A 200 5.65 -26.81 -4.79
N GLY A 201 5.98 -26.94 -6.08
CA GLY A 201 5.39 -26.13 -7.15
C GLY A 201 4.02 -26.66 -7.62
N ARG A 202 3.39 -25.98 -8.58
CA ARG A 202 2.20 -26.52 -9.27
C ARG A 202 2.56 -27.78 -10.06
N PHE A 203 1.72 -28.82 -9.99
CA PHE A 203 1.96 -30.13 -10.62
C PHE A 203 3.37 -30.69 -10.31
N HIS A 204 3.91 -30.44 -9.10
CA HIS A 204 5.31 -30.73 -8.79
C HIS A 204 5.67 -32.19 -9.04
N ASP A 205 4.85 -33.11 -8.54
CA ASP A 205 5.13 -34.53 -8.55
C ASP A 205 4.96 -35.13 -9.96
N LEU A 206 3.93 -34.71 -10.71
CA LEU A 206 3.79 -34.98 -12.15
C LEU A 206 5.02 -34.52 -12.95
N PHE A 207 5.46 -33.27 -12.77
CA PHE A 207 6.68 -32.79 -13.43
C PHE A 207 7.94 -33.53 -12.99
N ARG A 208 8.00 -34.04 -11.75
CA ARG A 208 9.13 -34.85 -11.26
C ARG A 208 9.20 -36.20 -11.95
N LEU A 209 8.06 -36.83 -12.20
CA LEU A 209 7.97 -38.09 -12.93
C LEU A 209 8.37 -37.89 -14.41
N LEU A 210 7.77 -36.91 -15.10
CA LEU A 210 8.11 -36.58 -16.50
C LEU A 210 9.57 -36.11 -16.70
N ASP A 211 10.19 -35.49 -15.68
CA ASP A 211 11.62 -35.13 -15.65
C ASP A 211 12.53 -36.34 -15.41
N ALA A 212 12.06 -37.33 -14.64
CA ALA A 212 12.79 -38.57 -14.39
C ALA A 212 12.91 -39.41 -15.66
N ASP A 213 11.83 -39.52 -16.44
CA ASP A 213 11.80 -40.18 -17.76
C ASP A 213 12.46 -39.33 -18.87
N GLY A 214 12.77 -38.07 -18.58
CA GLY A 214 13.48 -37.18 -19.49
C GLY A 214 12.67 -36.80 -20.74
N VAL A 215 11.34 -36.92 -20.72
CA VAL A 215 10.46 -36.65 -21.88
C VAL A 215 10.06 -35.18 -22.03
N ILE A 216 10.11 -34.41 -20.94
CA ILE A 216 9.75 -32.99 -20.88
C ILE A 216 10.97 -32.07 -21.10
N ASP A 217 10.73 -30.84 -21.54
CA ASP A 217 11.66 -29.72 -21.55
C ASP A 217 10.99 -28.53 -20.86
N ILE A 218 11.58 -28.08 -19.75
CA ILE A 218 10.99 -27.08 -18.85
C ILE A 218 11.67 -25.73 -19.03
N TYR A 219 10.88 -24.68 -19.28
CA TYR A 219 11.34 -23.31 -19.46
C TYR A 219 10.71 -22.35 -18.43
N GLY A 220 11.45 -21.29 -18.09
CA GLY A 220 11.00 -20.29 -17.13
C GLY A 220 12.14 -19.50 -16.51
N PRO A 221 11.87 -18.62 -15.53
CA PRO A 221 12.90 -17.81 -14.87
C PRO A 221 13.87 -18.68 -14.07
N ARG A 222 15.18 -18.41 -14.20
CA ARG A 222 16.23 -19.02 -13.37
C ARG A 222 16.13 -18.52 -11.93
N SER A 223 15.76 -17.26 -11.76
CA SER A 223 15.50 -16.63 -10.46
C SER A 223 14.30 -15.72 -10.57
N PHE A 224 13.36 -15.82 -9.64
CA PHE A 224 12.19 -14.96 -9.56
C PHE A 224 11.96 -14.57 -8.09
N LEU A 225 11.97 -13.27 -7.81
CA LEU A 225 11.89 -12.70 -6.45
C LEU A 225 12.87 -13.36 -5.44
N GLY A 226 14.04 -13.78 -5.90
CA GLY A 226 15.09 -14.41 -5.09
C GLY A 226 14.99 -15.93 -4.91
N VAL A 227 13.94 -16.56 -5.43
CA VAL A 227 13.75 -18.03 -5.45
C VAL A 227 14.17 -18.59 -6.81
N GLN A 228 14.76 -19.79 -6.85
CA GLN A 228 15.02 -20.54 -8.08
C GLN A 228 13.88 -21.55 -8.32
N PRO A 229 12.84 -21.23 -9.11
CA PRO A 229 11.59 -22.01 -9.07
C PRO A 229 11.75 -23.41 -9.70
N TRP A 230 12.72 -23.54 -10.60
CA TRP A 230 13.04 -24.75 -11.36
C TRP A 230 14.25 -25.52 -10.83
N GLU A 231 14.71 -25.22 -9.61
CA GLU A 231 15.85 -25.91 -9.00
C GLU A 231 15.60 -27.43 -8.85
N GLY A 232 16.58 -28.20 -9.34
CA GLY A 232 16.62 -29.65 -9.24
C GLY A 232 15.90 -30.43 -10.36
N TYR A 233 15.33 -29.77 -11.37
CA TYR A 233 14.83 -30.45 -12.58
C TYR A 233 15.97 -30.67 -13.60
N LYS A 234 16.15 -31.90 -14.08
CA LYS A 234 17.21 -32.27 -15.05
C LYS A 234 16.97 -31.70 -16.44
N THR A 235 15.70 -31.52 -16.80
CA THR A 235 15.20 -31.07 -18.10
C THR A 235 14.96 -29.57 -18.16
N TYR A 236 15.35 -28.81 -17.14
CA TYR A 236 15.28 -27.34 -17.17
C TYR A 236 16.21 -26.78 -18.25
N ARG A 237 15.63 -26.06 -19.22
CA ARG A 237 16.31 -25.53 -20.42
C ARG A 237 16.63 -24.03 -20.33
N GLY A 238 16.22 -23.36 -19.25
CA GLY A 238 16.48 -21.94 -19.04
C GLY A 238 15.30 -21.03 -19.40
N GLU A 239 15.65 -19.76 -19.60
CA GLU A 239 14.73 -18.68 -19.92
C GLU A 239 14.50 -18.58 -21.44
N ILE A 240 13.29 -18.21 -21.85
CA ILE A 240 12.96 -17.83 -23.24
C ILE A 240 12.67 -16.33 -23.25
N PRO A 241 13.17 -15.55 -24.22
CA PRO A 241 12.83 -14.14 -24.38
C PRO A 241 11.31 -13.93 -24.50
N PHE A 242 10.79 -12.95 -23.75
CA PHE A 242 9.43 -12.44 -23.93
C PHE A 242 9.46 -11.31 -24.97
N ASP A 243 9.45 -11.72 -26.24
CA ASP A 243 9.52 -10.90 -27.45
C ASP A 243 8.30 -11.08 -28.37
N GLY A 244 7.29 -11.84 -27.92
CA GLY A 244 6.08 -12.18 -28.68
C GLY A 244 6.21 -13.35 -29.67
N VAL A 245 7.42 -13.86 -29.95
CA VAL A 245 7.64 -14.92 -30.97
C VAL A 245 8.49 -16.09 -30.51
N SER A 246 9.41 -15.89 -29.57
CA SER A 246 10.42 -16.89 -29.17
C SER A 246 9.81 -18.08 -28.45
N VAL A 247 8.73 -17.90 -27.69
CA VAL A 247 7.96 -18.98 -27.05
C VAL A 247 7.31 -19.88 -28.12
N VAL A 248 6.62 -19.30 -29.09
CA VAL A 248 5.95 -20.05 -30.19
C VAL A 248 6.99 -20.79 -31.05
N LYS A 249 8.12 -20.15 -31.36
CA LYS A 249 9.25 -20.78 -32.06
C LYS A 249 9.90 -21.91 -31.27
N ALA A 250 9.92 -21.86 -29.93
CA ALA A 250 10.44 -22.93 -29.10
C ALA A 250 9.49 -24.14 -29.05
N LEU A 251 8.19 -23.88 -28.88
CA LEU A 251 7.13 -24.89 -29.00
C LEU A 251 7.21 -25.66 -30.32
N ASN A 252 7.31 -24.95 -31.46
CA ASN A 252 7.41 -25.58 -32.79
C ASN A 252 8.64 -26.51 -32.92
N ARG A 253 9.75 -26.21 -32.23
CA ARG A 253 10.94 -27.08 -32.20
C ARG A 253 10.77 -28.31 -31.31
N SER A 254 10.03 -28.21 -30.21
CA SER A 254 9.75 -29.36 -29.34
C SER A 254 8.70 -30.30 -29.93
N GLY A 255 7.70 -29.77 -30.64
CA GLY A 255 6.68 -30.55 -31.35
C GLY A 255 5.47 -30.96 -30.50
N ILE A 256 5.60 -31.11 -29.17
CA ILE A 256 4.47 -31.38 -28.27
C ILE A 256 4.35 -30.25 -27.24
N CYS A 257 3.15 -29.68 -27.08
CA CYS A 257 2.81 -28.65 -26.09
C CYS A 257 2.09 -29.27 -24.89
N PHE A 258 2.49 -28.90 -23.67
CA PHE A 258 1.77 -29.25 -22.44
C PHE A 258 0.98 -28.05 -21.90
N ALA A 259 -0.33 -28.06 -22.08
CA ALA A 259 -1.21 -26.91 -21.86
C ALA A 259 -2.15 -27.08 -20.66
N MET A 260 -1.59 -27.51 -19.51
CA MET A 260 -2.37 -27.70 -18.28
C MET A 260 -2.97 -26.39 -17.73
N SER A 261 -4.29 -26.35 -17.60
CA SER A 261 -5.05 -25.29 -16.96
C SER A 261 -5.27 -25.59 -15.48
N SER A 262 -5.28 -24.58 -14.60
CA SER A 262 -5.64 -24.75 -13.19
C SER A 262 -7.15 -24.62 -12.96
N ASP A 263 -7.62 -25.06 -11.80
CA ASP A 263 -9.01 -25.00 -11.36
C ASP A 263 -9.63 -23.60 -11.53
N ALA A 264 -8.90 -22.55 -11.17
CA ALA A 264 -9.32 -21.16 -11.38
C ALA A 264 -9.64 -20.85 -12.86
N HIS A 265 -8.79 -21.31 -13.79
CA HIS A 265 -8.98 -21.15 -15.23
C HIS A 265 -10.16 -21.98 -15.72
N ARG A 266 -10.21 -23.28 -15.39
CA ARG A 266 -11.30 -24.21 -15.79
C ARG A 266 -12.66 -23.73 -15.30
N SER A 267 -12.78 -23.44 -13.99
CA SER A 267 -14.04 -23.00 -13.35
C SER A 267 -14.51 -21.64 -13.85
N SER A 268 -13.59 -20.75 -14.24
CA SER A 268 -13.94 -19.46 -14.87
C SER A 268 -14.18 -19.58 -16.38
N GLY A 269 -13.92 -20.73 -17.01
CA GLY A 269 -13.95 -20.90 -18.47
C GLY A 269 -12.90 -20.07 -19.22
N VAL A 270 -11.85 -19.61 -18.54
CA VAL A 270 -10.80 -18.73 -19.07
C VAL A 270 -9.58 -19.58 -19.41
N MET A 271 -9.32 -19.81 -20.70
CA MET A 271 -8.16 -20.58 -21.16
C MET A 271 -6.83 -19.91 -20.78
N SER A 272 -5.73 -20.66 -20.67
CA SER A 272 -4.37 -20.09 -20.55
C SER A 272 -3.69 -19.92 -21.90
N ASN A 273 -2.73 -18.99 -22.01
CA ASN A 273 -1.98 -18.75 -23.26
C ASN A 273 -1.38 -20.01 -23.89
N ARG A 274 -1.01 -21.03 -23.10
CA ARG A 274 -0.31 -22.23 -23.59
C ARG A 274 -1.07 -22.97 -24.70
N LEU A 275 -2.41 -23.03 -24.63
CA LEU A 275 -3.20 -23.64 -25.71
C LEU A 275 -3.03 -22.86 -27.01
N PHE A 276 -3.20 -21.53 -26.95
CA PHE A 276 -3.09 -20.66 -28.13
C PHE A 276 -1.65 -20.61 -28.68
N GLU A 277 -0.64 -20.66 -27.81
CA GLU A 277 0.77 -20.78 -28.18
C GLU A 277 1.07 -22.12 -28.87
N GLY A 278 0.59 -23.24 -28.32
CA GLY A 278 0.75 -24.57 -28.91
C GLY A 278 0.02 -24.74 -30.24
N LEU A 279 -1.17 -24.15 -30.37
CA LEU A 279 -1.93 -24.08 -31.61
C LEU A 279 -1.15 -23.27 -32.65
N ALA A 280 -0.78 -22.02 -32.36
CA ALA A 280 0.00 -21.18 -33.29
C ALA A 280 1.33 -21.81 -33.71
N ALA A 281 2.01 -22.50 -32.78
CA ALA A 281 3.27 -23.19 -33.02
C ALA A 281 3.16 -24.44 -33.90
N GLY A 282 1.95 -24.95 -34.17
CA GLY A 282 1.79 -26.18 -34.96
C GLY A 282 2.31 -27.42 -34.23
N THR A 283 1.94 -27.56 -32.95
CA THR A 283 2.33 -28.69 -32.10
C THR A 283 1.18 -29.66 -31.86
N ALA A 284 1.50 -30.90 -31.50
CA ALA A 284 0.53 -31.78 -30.84
C ALA A 284 0.30 -31.23 -29.43
N ILE A 285 -0.94 -31.17 -28.97
CA ILE A 285 -1.27 -30.53 -27.69
C ILE A 285 -1.83 -31.57 -26.75
N ILE A 286 -1.21 -31.69 -25.56
CA ILE A 286 -1.71 -32.48 -24.44
C ILE A 286 -2.21 -31.50 -23.36
N ALA A 287 -3.46 -31.66 -22.93
CA ALA A 287 -4.09 -30.78 -21.94
C ALA A 287 -5.16 -31.52 -21.12
N ASN A 288 -5.46 -31.00 -19.93
CA ASN A 288 -6.66 -31.39 -19.19
C ASN A 288 -7.93 -30.79 -19.80
N SER A 289 -9.09 -31.37 -19.47
CA SER A 289 -10.39 -30.88 -19.93
C SER A 289 -10.62 -29.41 -19.60
N HIS A 290 -11.22 -28.67 -20.53
CA HIS A 290 -11.54 -27.26 -20.36
C HIS A 290 -12.65 -26.85 -21.35
N PRO A 291 -13.65 -26.03 -20.94
CA PRO A 291 -14.79 -25.66 -21.80
C PRO A 291 -14.43 -25.14 -23.21
N ILE A 292 -13.39 -24.31 -23.34
CA ILE A 292 -12.84 -23.86 -24.63
C ILE A 292 -12.30 -25.02 -25.50
N ILE A 293 -11.67 -26.05 -24.93
CA ILE A 293 -11.22 -27.23 -25.68
C ILE A 293 -12.43 -28.04 -26.13
N ASP A 294 -13.38 -28.31 -25.23
CA ASP A 294 -14.57 -29.11 -25.56
C ASP A 294 -15.45 -28.44 -26.62
N LYS A 295 -15.51 -27.10 -26.62
CA LYS A 295 -16.30 -26.30 -27.58
C LYS A 295 -15.63 -26.15 -28.95
N TYR A 296 -14.29 -26.16 -29.04
CA TYR A 296 -13.58 -25.72 -30.25
C TYR A 296 -12.43 -26.62 -30.72
N PHE A 297 -11.93 -27.56 -29.91
CA PHE A 297 -10.67 -28.28 -30.17
C PHE A 297 -10.66 -29.76 -29.72
N SER A 298 -11.82 -30.35 -29.41
CA SER A 298 -11.93 -31.74 -28.93
C SER A 298 -11.45 -32.80 -29.95
N ASP A 299 -11.41 -32.45 -31.23
CA ASP A 299 -10.91 -33.24 -32.37
C ASP A 299 -9.40 -33.02 -32.66
N ILE A 300 -8.76 -32.10 -31.94
CA ILE A 300 -7.37 -31.65 -32.16
C ILE A 300 -6.48 -31.94 -30.96
N VAL A 301 -6.97 -31.66 -29.75
CA VAL A 301 -6.21 -31.77 -28.50
C VAL A 301 -6.32 -33.19 -27.93
N TYR A 302 -5.19 -33.75 -27.52
CA TYR A 302 -5.13 -34.99 -26.76
C TYR A 302 -5.49 -34.66 -25.31
N GLN A 303 -6.72 -34.99 -24.91
CA GLN A 303 -7.21 -34.70 -23.56
C GLN A 303 -6.77 -35.77 -22.55
N ILE A 304 -6.39 -35.32 -21.34
CA ILE A 304 -6.14 -36.20 -20.18
C ILE A 304 -7.12 -35.90 -19.05
N SER A 305 -7.37 -36.89 -18.20
CA SER A 305 -8.05 -36.71 -16.93
C SER A 305 -7.08 -36.17 -15.89
N ASP A 306 -7.45 -35.10 -15.18
CA ASP A 306 -6.69 -34.58 -14.02
C ASP A 306 -7.42 -34.79 -12.68
N THR A 307 -8.38 -35.72 -12.65
CA THR A 307 -9.09 -36.13 -11.42
C THR A 307 -8.46 -37.33 -10.70
N GLU A 308 -7.40 -37.90 -11.27
CA GLU A 308 -6.70 -39.10 -10.80
C GLU A 308 -5.37 -38.71 -10.13
N ASP A 309 -4.64 -39.67 -9.54
CA ASP A 309 -3.36 -39.37 -8.88
C ASP A 309 -2.23 -39.09 -9.90
N GLU A 310 -1.16 -38.43 -9.45
CA GLU A 310 -0.10 -37.97 -10.36
C GLU A 310 0.61 -39.09 -11.14
N ASN A 311 0.58 -40.35 -10.68
CA ASN A 311 1.16 -41.46 -11.42
C ASN A 311 0.28 -41.85 -12.62
N GLU A 312 -1.04 -41.88 -12.44
CA GLU A 312 -1.98 -42.18 -13.52
C GLU A 312 -2.03 -41.05 -14.55
N ILE A 313 -1.98 -39.78 -14.10
CA ILE A 313 -1.82 -38.62 -14.99
C ILE A 313 -0.50 -38.74 -15.78
N THR A 314 0.59 -39.17 -15.14
CA THR A 314 1.87 -39.41 -15.83
C THR A 314 1.73 -40.52 -16.87
N PHE A 315 1.10 -41.63 -16.53
CA PHE A 315 0.89 -42.77 -17.43
C PHE A 315 0.06 -42.37 -18.67
N GLN A 316 -1.02 -41.61 -18.50
CA GLN A 316 -1.79 -41.04 -19.61
C GLN A 316 -0.92 -40.16 -20.51
N VAL A 317 -0.14 -39.24 -19.94
CA VAL A 317 0.75 -38.34 -20.71
C VAL A 317 1.81 -39.13 -21.48
N LEU A 318 2.43 -40.15 -20.87
CA LEU A 318 3.42 -41.00 -21.54
C LEU A 318 2.81 -41.80 -22.70
N ASN A 319 1.64 -42.43 -22.50
CA ASN A 319 0.94 -43.16 -23.56
C ASN A 319 0.59 -42.26 -24.75
N ILE A 320 0.17 -41.01 -24.50
CA ILE A 320 -0.12 -40.04 -25.55
C ILE A 320 1.15 -39.58 -26.27
N ILE A 321 2.26 -39.37 -25.55
CA ILE A 321 3.56 -39.08 -26.17
C ILE A 321 3.98 -40.23 -27.11
N ASP A 322 3.81 -41.47 -26.68
CA ASP A 322 4.11 -42.64 -27.50
C ASP A 322 3.14 -42.81 -28.69
N GLU A 323 1.86 -42.44 -28.55
CA GLU A 323 0.92 -42.33 -29.69
C GLU A 323 1.41 -41.31 -30.72
N ILE A 324 1.74 -40.08 -30.28
CA ILE A 324 2.22 -38.99 -31.13
C ILE A 324 3.53 -39.36 -31.86
N ARG A 325 4.45 -40.04 -31.18
CA ARG A 325 5.73 -40.47 -31.77
C ARG A 325 5.60 -41.66 -32.71
N ARG A 326 4.62 -42.52 -32.48
CA ARG A 326 4.31 -43.70 -33.32
C ARG A 326 3.54 -43.34 -34.58
N ASP A 327 2.71 -42.29 -34.54
CA ASP A 327 2.05 -41.71 -35.72
C ASP A 327 2.22 -40.18 -35.78
N PRO A 328 3.41 -39.69 -36.21
CA PRO A 328 3.64 -38.27 -36.39
C PRO A 328 2.82 -37.67 -37.55
N GLU A 329 2.33 -38.46 -38.51
CA GLU A 329 1.57 -37.94 -39.65
C GLU A 329 0.18 -37.47 -39.21
N GLU A 330 -0.51 -38.27 -38.41
CA GLU A 330 -1.78 -37.90 -37.78
C GLU A 330 -1.60 -36.72 -36.82
N ALA A 331 -0.54 -36.71 -36.01
CA ALA A 331 -0.23 -35.59 -35.12
C ALA A 331 -0.01 -34.27 -35.90
N ASN A 332 0.76 -34.30 -36.99
CA ASN A 332 0.94 -33.15 -37.89
C ASN A 332 -0.35 -32.78 -38.64
N ARG A 333 -1.27 -33.74 -38.91
CA ARG A 333 -2.59 -33.43 -39.47
C ARG A 333 -3.44 -32.65 -38.46
N ARG A 334 -3.54 -33.12 -37.21
CA ARG A 334 -4.27 -32.40 -36.14
C ARG A 334 -3.69 -31.01 -35.90
N ALA A 335 -2.37 -30.89 -35.82
CA ALA A 335 -1.68 -29.61 -35.62
C ALA A 335 -1.98 -28.59 -36.73
N ARG A 336 -2.01 -29.00 -38.02
CA ARG A 336 -2.39 -28.13 -39.14
C ARG A 336 -3.84 -27.63 -39.03
N VAL A 337 -4.78 -28.52 -38.72
CA VAL A 337 -6.19 -28.15 -38.51
C VAL A 337 -6.34 -27.21 -37.30
N GLY A 338 -5.56 -27.44 -36.24
CA GLY A 338 -5.46 -26.56 -35.07
C GLY A 338 -4.93 -25.16 -35.40
N GLN A 339 -3.84 -25.06 -36.17
CA GLN A 339 -3.30 -23.78 -36.64
C GLN A 339 -4.32 -23.00 -37.48
N GLN A 340 -4.99 -23.66 -38.42
CA GLN A 340 -6.01 -23.02 -39.24
C GLN A 340 -7.16 -22.46 -38.39
N ARG A 341 -7.76 -23.31 -37.53
CA ARG A 341 -8.87 -22.92 -36.65
C ARG A 341 -8.47 -21.84 -35.65
N PHE A 342 -7.21 -21.84 -35.21
CA PHE A 342 -6.63 -20.76 -34.42
C PHE A 342 -6.54 -19.45 -35.21
N ALA A 343 -5.99 -19.47 -36.43
CA ALA A 343 -5.84 -18.29 -37.27
C ALA A 343 -7.20 -17.62 -37.60
N GLU A 344 -8.22 -18.43 -37.91
CA GLU A 344 -9.56 -17.97 -38.31
C GLU A 344 -10.39 -17.36 -37.15
N LEU A 345 -10.21 -17.88 -35.93
CA LEU A 345 -11.13 -17.61 -34.79
C LEU A 345 -10.48 -16.95 -33.57
N PHE A 346 -9.20 -17.20 -33.32
CA PHE A 346 -8.52 -16.87 -32.06
C PHE A 346 -7.27 -16.00 -32.23
N SER A 347 -6.73 -15.84 -33.44
CA SER A 347 -5.54 -15.02 -33.67
C SER A 347 -5.77 -13.58 -33.25
N LEU A 348 -4.70 -12.94 -32.80
CA LEU A 348 -4.78 -11.59 -32.27
C LEU A 348 -5.04 -10.56 -33.38
N GLU A 349 -4.51 -10.77 -34.59
CA GLU A 349 -4.81 -9.97 -35.79
C GLU A 349 -6.31 -9.93 -36.07
N ARG A 350 -6.93 -11.10 -36.06
CA ARG A 350 -8.35 -11.31 -36.35
C ARG A 350 -9.24 -10.57 -35.35
N CYS A 351 -8.93 -10.73 -34.07
CA CYS A 351 -9.67 -10.11 -32.98
C CYS A 351 -9.47 -8.59 -32.95
N LEU A 352 -8.24 -8.12 -33.13
CA LEU A 352 -7.91 -6.69 -33.09
C LEU A 352 -8.51 -5.94 -34.29
N GLY A 353 -8.43 -6.51 -35.51
CA GLY A 353 -9.10 -5.95 -36.68
C GLY A 353 -10.64 -5.89 -36.51
N ALA A 354 -11.23 -6.88 -35.84
CA ALA A 354 -12.66 -6.89 -35.53
C ALA A 354 -13.05 -5.80 -34.52
N LEU A 355 -12.20 -5.54 -33.53
CA LEU A 355 -12.38 -4.48 -32.55
C LEU A 355 -12.28 -3.10 -33.20
N ILE A 356 -11.23 -2.86 -34.00
CA ILE A 356 -11.02 -1.59 -34.73
C ILE A 356 -12.22 -1.29 -35.62
N HIS A 357 -12.67 -2.25 -36.44
CA HIS A 357 -13.82 -2.07 -37.32
C HIS A 357 -15.13 -1.75 -36.56
N GLN A 358 -15.32 -2.31 -35.37
CA GLN A 358 -16.51 -2.03 -34.56
C GLN A 358 -16.41 -0.73 -33.76
N HIS A 359 -15.21 -0.17 -33.57
CA HIS A 359 -14.93 0.86 -32.58
C HIS A 359 -15.91 2.04 -32.61
N ASP A 360 -16.02 2.72 -33.75
CA ASP A 360 -16.86 3.91 -33.91
C ASP A 360 -18.33 3.64 -33.59
N SER A 361 -18.85 2.46 -33.98
CA SER A 361 -20.24 2.07 -33.68
C SER A 361 -20.48 1.86 -32.19
N ARG A 362 -19.46 1.43 -31.44
CA ARG A 362 -19.52 1.22 -29.99
C ARG A 362 -19.35 2.53 -29.22
N VAL A 363 -18.52 3.44 -29.71
CA VAL A 363 -18.46 4.83 -29.22
C VAL A 363 -19.82 5.50 -29.40
N ALA A 364 -20.42 5.43 -30.59
CA ALA A 364 -21.73 6.03 -30.86
C ALA A 364 -22.86 5.45 -29.98
N ASP A 365 -22.91 4.12 -29.81
CA ASP A 365 -23.88 3.47 -28.91
C ASP A 365 -23.63 3.82 -27.43
N TRP A 366 -22.37 3.87 -26.98
CA TRP A 366 -22.04 4.35 -25.63
C TRP A 366 -22.47 5.81 -25.44
N GLN A 367 -22.20 6.70 -26.40
CA GLN A 367 -22.58 8.11 -26.35
C GLN A 367 -24.11 8.26 -26.25
N HIS A 368 -24.85 7.56 -27.11
CA HIS A 368 -26.33 7.55 -27.09
C HIS A 368 -26.92 7.06 -25.75
N ARG A 369 -26.26 6.09 -25.09
CA ARG A 369 -26.70 5.53 -23.79
C ARG A 369 -26.25 6.35 -22.58
N MET A 370 -25.13 7.07 -22.67
CA MET A 370 -24.46 7.69 -21.52
C MET A 370 -24.55 9.22 -21.48
N LEU A 371 -24.84 9.88 -22.61
CA LEU A 371 -24.86 11.33 -22.73
C LEU A 371 -26.29 11.87 -22.90
N ALA A 372 -26.47 13.15 -22.60
CA ALA A 372 -27.69 13.88 -22.91
C ALA A 372 -27.90 13.95 -24.42
N ALA A 373 -29.14 13.76 -24.88
CA ALA A 373 -29.47 13.76 -26.31
C ALA A 373 -29.46 15.19 -26.89
N ASP A 374 -29.96 16.15 -26.13
CA ASP A 374 -30.05 17.56 -26.50
C ASP A 374 -29.00 18.41 -25.77
N LYS A 375 -28.53 19.47 -26.43
CA LYS A 375 -27.57 20.43 -25.86
C LYS A 375 -28.21 21.16 -24.68
N THR A 376 -27.85 20.77 -23.47
CA THR A 376 -28.55 21.20 -22.25
C THR A 376 -27.82 22.38 -21.57
N PRO A 377 -28.50 23.50 -21.27
CA PRO A 377 -27.90 24.61 -20.51
C PRO A 377 -27.55 24.23 -19.06
N VAL A 378 -26.29 24.48 -18.66
CA VAL A 378 -25.77 24.23 -17.32
C VAL A 378 -25.05 25.48 -16.80
N THR A 379 -25.47 25.99 -15.64
CA THR A 379 -24.72 27.05 -14.95
C THR A 379 -23.57 26.43 -14.13
N ILE A 380 -22.34 26.85 -14.40
CA ILE A 380 -21.13 26.33 -13.76
C ILE A 380 -20.54 27.43 -12.88
N PHE A 381 -20.63 27.25 -11.56
CA PHE A 381 -19.99 28.12 -10.58
C PHE A 381 -18.54 27.70 -10.38
N VAL A 382 -17.60 28.60 -10.70
CA VAL A 382 -16.17 28.33 -10.54
C VAL A 382 -15.63 29.10 -9.35
N MET A 383 -15.20 28.39 -8.30
CA MET A 383 -14.61 28.95 -7.09
C MET A 383 -13.07 28.98 -7.22
N HIS A 384 -12.51 30.13 -7.59
CA HIS A 384 -11.07 30.31 -7.74
C HIS A 384 -10.48 31.11 -6.57
N ARG A 385 -9.86 30.38 -5.62
CA ARG A 385 -9.20 30.96 -4.44
C ARG A 385 -7.69 31.15 -4.60
N SER A 386 -7.10 30.76 -5.74
CA SER A 386 -5.66 30.92 -5.99
C SER A 386 -5.35 32.31 -6.56
N MET A 387 -4.08 32.72 -6.47
CA MET A 387 -3.55 33.86 -7.22
C MET A 387 -2.88 33.43 -8.55
N ALA A 388 -2.75 32.12 -8.79
CA ALA A 388 -2.16 31.58 -10.01
C ALA A 388 -3.24 31.33 -11.08
N ALA A 389 -3.04 31.86 -12.29
CA ALA A 389 -4.01 31.74 -13.38
C ALA A 389 -4.08 30.34 -14.01
N ALA A 390 -2.97 29.60 -14.06
CA ALA A 390 -2.85 28.35 -14.82
C ALA A 390 -3.88 27.25 -14.46
N PRO A 391 -4.25 26.99 -13.18
CA PRO A 391 -5.31 26.03 -12.86
C PRO A 391 -6.69 26.46 -13.38
N LEU A 392 -6.98 27.76 -13.37
CA LEU A 392 -8.24 28.30 -13.90
C LEU A 392 -8.28 28.23 -15.44
N GLU A 393 -7.16 28.49 -16.10
CA GLU A 393 -7.01 28.35 -17.56
C GLU A 393 -7.24 26.89 -18.02
N GLN A 394 -6.65 25.92 -17.30
CA GLN A 394 -6.88 24.49 -17.55
C GLN A 394 -8.35 24.09 -17.34
N LEU A 395 -8.99 24.60 -16.28
CA LEU A 395 -10.42 24.37 -16.06
C LEU A 395 -11.29 24.98 -17.17
N PHE A 396 -11.00 26.20 -17.64
CA PHE A 396 -11.73 26.80 -18.75
C PHE A 396 -11.59 26.00 -20.04
N GLN A 397 -10.40 25.47 -20.34
CA GLN A 397 -10.20 24.53 -21.46
C GLN A 397 -11.05 23.25 -21.29
N SER A 398 -11.09 22.67 -20.08
CA SER A 398 -11.93 21.51 -19.78
C SER A 398 -13.44 21.77 -19.87
N ILE A 399 -13.90 22.99 -19.52
CA ILE A 399 -15.31 23.41 -19.68
C ILE A 399 -15.64 23.70 -21.15
N TRP A 400 -14.72 24.31 -21.90
CA TRP A 400 -14.87 24.58 -23.33
C TRP A 400 -15.02 23.31 -24.15
N ALA A 401 -14.26 22.26 -23.79
CA ALA A 401 -14.31 20.96 -24.44
C ALA A 401 -15.60 20.15 -24.17
N GLN A 402 -16.52 20.62 -23.33
CA GLN A 402 -17.69 19.82 -22.93
C GLN A 402 -18.67 19.57 -24.09
N VAL A 403 -18.97 18.30 -24.34
CA VAL A 403 -19.96 17.87 -25.35
C VAL A 403 -21.36 17.78 -24.74
N GLY A 404 -22.39 18.11 -25.52
CA GLY A 404 -23.80 17.94 -25.11
C GLY A 404 -24.34 18.96 -24.09
N ILE A 405 -23.59 19.99 -23.70
CA ILE A 405 -24.07 21.08 -22.83
C ILE A 405 -23.82 22.48 -23.40
N GLU A 406 -24.55 23.47 -22.89
CA GLU A 406 -24.25 24.90 -23.02
C GLU A 406 -23.80 25.42 -21.66
N ALA A 407 -22.50 25.66 -21.49
CA ALA A 407 -21.93 26.13 -20.23
C ALA A 407 -22.16 27.64 -20.03
N ARG A 408 -22.80 28.01 -18.93
CA ARG A 408 -22.90 29.41 -18.45
C ARG A 408 -22.03 29.58 -17.22
N ILE A 409 -20.91 30.27 -17.35
CA ILE A 409 -19.91 30.35 -16.27
C ILE A 409 -20.19 31.55 -15.35
N VAL A 410 -20.20 31.29 -14.05
CA VAL A 410 -20.15 32.32 -13.00
C VAL A 410 -18.87 32.09 -12.20
N LEU A 411 -17.85 32.91 -12.45
CA LEU A 411 -16.58 32.86 -11.73
C LEU A 411 -16.69 33.63 -10.42
N ILE A 412 -16.29 33.01 -9.31
CA ILE A 412 -16.13 33.62 -8.01
C ILE A 412 -14.63 33.65 -7.69
N CYS A 413 -14.03 34.83 -7.62
CA CYS A 413 -12.57 34.98 -7.49
C CYS A 413 -12.17 36.18 -6.62
N ASP A 414 -10.90 36.23 -6.21
CA ASP A 414 -10.37 37.38 -5.46
C ASP A 414 -10.29 38.64 -6.35
N CYS A 415 -10.62 39.80 -5.80
CA CYS A 415 -10.57 41.08 -6.52
C CYS A 415 -9.15 41.46 -6.95
N LYS A 416 -8.12 41.07 -6.20
CA LYS A 416 -6.70 41.24 -6.57
C LYS A 416 -6.31 40.31 -7.72
N PHE A 417 -6.89 39.11 -7.79
CA PHE A 417 -6.69 38.22 -8.93
C PHE A 417 -7.31 38.83 -10.20
N ALA A 418 -8.60 39.21 -10.14
CA ALA A 418 -9.33 39.75 -11.28
C ALA A 418 -8.73 41.04 -11.87
N THR A 419 -8.19 41.91 -11.03
CA THR A 419 -7.53 43.16 -11.47
C THR A 419 -6.04 43.00 -11.78
N GLY A 420 -5.42 41.89 -11.38
CA GLY A 420 -3.99 41.61 -11.50
C GLY A 420 -3.72 40.40 -12.40
N PRO A 421 -3.16 39.29 -11.87
CA PRO A 421 -2.66 38.17 -12.68
C PRO A 421 -3.76 37.44 -13.48
N GLY A 422 -5.03 37.53 -13.07
CA GLY A 422 -6.15 36.95 -13.78
C GLY A 422 -6.66 37.78 -14.95
N LYS A 423 -6.36 39.09 -15.00
CA LYS A 423 -7.04 40.04 -15.91
C LYS A 423 -7.06 39.57 -17.38
N ALA A 424 -5.90 39.23 -17.94
CA ALA A 424 -5.80 38.80 -19.33
C ALA A 424 -6.53 37.48 -19.60
N LEU A 425 -6.51 36.54 -18.64
CA LEU A 425 -7.26 35.28 -18.74
C LEU A 425 -8.77 35.54 -18.75
N LEU A 426 -9.26 36.49 -17.96
CA LEU A 426 -10.68 36.87 -17.93
C LEU A 426 -11.13 37.60 -19.21
N GLU A 427 -10.25 38.42 -19.80
CA GLU A 427 -10.51 39.06 -21.10
C GLU A 427 -10.62 38.03 -22.23
N THR A 428 -9.75 37.01 -22.28
CA THR A 428 -9.85 35.89 -23.21
C THR A 428 -11.10 35.02 -22.94
N ALA A 429 -11.29 34.60 -21.69
CA ALA A 429 -12.42 33.73 -21.32
C ALA A 429 -13.79 34.42 -21.52
N GLY A 430 -13.86 35.76 -21.48
CA GLY A 430 -15.07 36.51 -21.83
C GLY A 430 -15.41 36.50 -23.32
N ALA A 431 -14.43 36.23 -24.20
CA ALA A 431 -14.65 36.01 -25.63
C ALA A 431 -15.07 34.55 -25.90
N ASP A 432 -14.44 33.59 -25.24
CA ASP A 432 -14.76 32.16 -25.36
C ASP A 432 -16.14 31.84 -24.74
N PHE A 433 -16.48 32.45 -23.60
CA PHE A 433 -17.75 32.25 -22.91
C PHE A 433 -18.60 33.55 -22.90
N PRO A 434 -19.37 33.82 -23.97
CA PRO A 434 -20.31 34.93 -24.01
C PRO A 434 -21.27 34.91 -22.81
N GLY A 435 -21.19 35.94 -21.97
CA GLY A 435 -21.98 36.03 -20.74
C GLY A 435 -21.31 35.49 -19.48
N LEU A 436 -20.00 35.20 -19.50
CA LEU A 436 -19.18 34.97 -18.30
C LEU A 436 -19.43 36.07 -17.24
N GLN A 437 -19.99 35.68 -16.10
CA GLN A 437 -20.18 36.57 -14.96
C GLN A 437 -19.00 36.42 -13.99
N THR A 438 -18.56 37.52 -13.37
CA THR A 438 -17.49 37.48 -12.35
C THR A 438 -17.95 38.15 -11.06
N ILE A 439 -18.05 37.36 -9.99
CA ILE A 439 -18.31 37.82 -8.62
C ILE A 439 -16.96 37.97 -7.92
N GLN A 440 -16.54 39.23 -7.75
CA GLN A 440 -15.28 39.55 -7.08
C GLN A 440 -15.50 39.66 -5.57
N ARG A 441 -14.58 39.10 -4.79
CA ARG A 441 -14.54 39.20 -3.32
C ARG A 441 -13.13 39.41 -2.80
N ASN A 442 -13.00 39.75 -1.52
CA ASN A 442 -11.71 39.72 -0.82
C ASN A 442 -11.75 38.54 0.14
N PHE A 443 -11.22 37.39 -0.27
CA PHE A 443 -11.33 36.16 0.52
C PHE A 443 -10.51 36.19 1.83
N GLN A 444 -9.73 37.24 2.07
CA GLN A 444 -9.11 37.50 3.38
C GLN A 444 -10.08 38.13 4.39
N MET A 445 -11.23 38.66 3.93
CA MET A 445 -12.18 39.46 4.72
C MET A 445 -13.63 38.96 4.65
N THR A 446 -13.96 38.10 3.69
CA THR A 446 -15.33 37.59 3.47
C THR A 446 -15.31 36.07 3.29
N ASN A 447 -16.24 35.38 3.96
CA ASN A 447 -16.39 33.94 3.77
C ASN A 447 -16.87 33.60 2.36
N SER A 448 -16.50 32.40 1.89
CA SER A 448 -16.83 31.95 0.54
C SER A 448 -18.33 31.68 0.34
N GLY A 449 -19.04 31.28 1.39
CA GLY A 449 -20.47 30.97 1.32
C GLY A 449 -21.37 32.18 1.05
N SER A 450 -21.01 33.39 1.48
CA SER A 450 -21.75 34.62 1.11
C SER A 450 -21.69 34.95 -0.38
N ALA A 451 -20.56 34.62 -1.04
CA ALA A 451 -20.40 34.78 -2.48
C ALA A 451 -21.18 33.69 -3.24
N MET A 452 -21.16 32.45 -2.73
CA MET A 452 -21.97 31.35 -3.25
C MET A 452 -23.48 31.63 -3.12
N ALA A 453 -23.93 32.27 -2.04
CA ALA A 453 -25.31 32.69 -1.86
C ALA A 453 -25.77 33.72 -2.91
N GLU A 454 -24.92 34.70 -3.24
CA GLU A 454 -25.17 35.64 -4.35
C GLU A 454 -25.25 34.90 -5.69
N ALA A 455 -24.29 34.02 -5.96
CA ALA A 455 -24.19 33.27 -7.20
C ALA A 455 -25.38 32.32 -7.42
N LEU A 456 -25.81 31.58 -6.40
CA LEU A 456 -26.93 30.65 -6.52
C LEU A 456 -28.29 31.34 -6.71
N ARG A 457 -28.43 32.62 -6.30
CA ARG A 457 -29.61 33.42 -6.62
C ARG A 457 -29.71 33.77 -8.11
N SER A 458 -28.61 33.74 -8.87
CA SER A 458 -28.60 33.98 -10.33
C SER A 458 -28.68 32.70 -11.19
N VAL A 459 -28.92 31.52 -10.59
CA VAL A 459 -29.25 30.32 -11.38
C VAL A 459 -30.51 30.58 -12.19
N GLU A 460 -30.39 30.46 -13.50
CA GLU A 460 -31.52 30.51 -14.45
C GLU A 460 -31.82 29.13 -15.06
N THR A 461 -30.79 28.30 -15.23
CA THR A 461 -30.85 26.98 -15.85
C THR A 461 -31.56 25.93 -14.97
N GLU A 462 -31.97 24.82 -15.58
CA GLU A 462 -32.49 23.65 -14.87
C GLU A 462 -31.39 22.94 -14.07
N TYR A 463 -30.15 22.97 -14.57
CA TYR A 463 -29.00 22.27 -13.98
C TYR A 463 -27.88 23.24 -13.61
N PHE A 464 -27.20 22.99 -12.49
CA PHE A 464 -26.02 23.74 -12.08
C PHE A 464 -24.97 22.87 -11.39
N ALA A 465 -23.69 23.27 -11.49
CA ALA A 465 -22.56 22.62 -10.85
C ALA A 465 -21.68 23.63 -10.11
N ILE A 466 -20.95 23.18 -9.09
CA ILE A 466 -19.95 23.97 -8.36
C ILE A 466 -18.61 23.28 -8.53
N LEU A 467 -17.62 24.00 -9.04
CA LEU A 467 -16.26 23.53 -9.28
C LEU A 467 -15.25 24.43 -8.56
N ASP A 468 -14.17 23.84 -8.08
CA ASP A 468 -12.94 24.53 -7.74
C ASP A 468 -11.98 24.50 -8.95
N SER A 469 -11.03 25.43 -8.99
CA SER A 469 -10.02 25.49 -10.06
C SER A 469 -8.97 24.36 -10.02
N ALA A 470 -9.13 23.37 -9.13
CA ALA A 470 -8.33 22.15 -9.13
C ALA A 470 -9.11 20.96 -9.74
N CYS A 471 -10.35 21.16 -10.19
CA CYS A 471 -11.10 20.18 -10.96
C CYS A 471 -10.75 20.25 -12.46
N GLN A 472 -10.65 19.09 -13.09
CA GLN A 472 -10.52 18.91 -14.55
C GLN A 472 -11.57 17.87 -14.98
N PRO A 473 -12.78 18.32 -15.39
CA PRO A 473 -13.80 17.41 -15.92
C PRO A 473 -13.40 16.90 -17.31
N PHE A 474 -13.67 15.62 -17.59
CA PHE A 474 -13.62 15.04 -18.93
C PHE A 474 -14.68 15.68 -19.83
N GLU A 475 -14.48 15.76 -21.15
CA GLU A 475 -15.41 16.40 -22.11
C GLU A 475 -16.85 15.87 -22.04
N THR A 476 -17.05 14.64 -21.59
CA THR A 476 -18.38 14.00 -21.44
C THR A 476 -19.00 14.18 -20.05
N HIS A 477 -18.30 14.81 -19.12
CA HIS A 477 -18.61 14.83 -17.68
C HIS A 477 -20.03 15.35 -17.40
N PHE A 478 -20.32 16.61 -17.73
CA PHE A 478 -21.62 17.21 -17.39
C PHE A 478 -22.76 16.57 -18.17
N SER A 479 -22.56 16.21 -19.44
CA SER A 479 -23.58 15.54 -20.23
C SER A 479 -23.94 14.15 -19.67
N SER A 480 -22.97 13.42 -19.10
CA SER A 480 -23.24 12.17 -18.39
C SER A 480 -24.02 12.35 -17.09
N LEU A 481 -23.80 13.47 -16.40
CA LEU A 481 -24.54 13.84 -15.18
C LEU A 481 -25.97 14.30 -15.50
N VAL A 482 -26.15 15.15 -16.51
CA VAL A 482 -27.46 15.55 -17.05
C VAL A 482 -28.24 14.29 -17.46
N ARG A 483 -27.60 13.35 -18.17
CA ARG A 483 -28.24 12.11 -18.60
C ARG A 483 -28.83 11.32 -17.42
N LYS A 484 -28.07 11.14 -16.33
CA LYS A 484 -28.57 10.43 -15.15
C LYS A 484 -29.68 11.17 -14.43
N LEU A 485 -29.64 12.51 -14.38
CA LEU A 485 -30.77 13.29 -13.87
C LEU A 485 -32.00 13.16 -14.77
N ALA A 486 -31.85 13.08 -16.09
CA ALA A 486 -32.98 12.88 -17.00
C ALA A 486 -33.58 11.47 -16.90
N ASP A 487 -32.75 10.44 -16.67
CA ASP A 487 -33.20 9.06 -16.45
C ASP A 487 -33.92 8.87 -15.09
N ASP A 488 -33.62 9.68 -14.06
CA ASP A 488 -34.30 9.68 -12.75
C ASP A 488 -34.85 11.07 -12.38
N ASN A 489 -36.13 11.28 -12.69
CA ASN A 489 -36.86 12.51 -12.38
C ASN A 489 -37.10 12.77 -10.88
N THR A 490 -36.75 11.85 -9.99
CA THR A 490 -36.80 12.05 -8.54
C THR A 490 -35.45 12.45 -7.93
N ALA A 491 -34.36 12.32 -8.69
CA ALA A 491 -33.03 12.74 -8.26
C ALA A 491 -32.86 14.26 -8.34
N CYS A 492 -32.42 14.87 -7.24
CA CYS A 492 -32.07 16.30 -7.21
C CYS A 492 -30.57 16.55 -7.46
N ALA A 493 -29.74 15.51 -7.40
CA ALA A 493 -28.32 15.58 -7.75
C ALA A 493 -27.84 14.30 -8.45
N ALA A 494 -26.81 14.46 -9.29
CA ALA A 494 -26.04 13.36 -9.86
C ALA A 494 -24.55 13.49 -9.48
N VAL A 495 -23.85 12.36 -9.44
CA VAL A 495 -22.45 12.27 -9.03
C VAL A 495 -21.64 11.33 -9.93
N SER A 496 -20.46 11.81 -10.34
CA SER A 496 -19.43 11.05 -11.06
C SER A 496 -18.51 10.33 -10.09
N GLY A 497 -17.84 9.27 -10.54
CA GLY A 497 -16.61 8.80 -9.91
C GLY A 497 -15.50 9.87 -9.94
N LEU A 498 -14.54 9.74 -9.03
CA LEU A 498 -13.43 10.68 -8.81
C LEU A 498 -12.08 10.04 -9.14
N ILE A 499 -11.28 10.73 -9.94
CA ILE A 499 -9.85 10.45 -10.16
C ILE A 499 -9.07 11.52 -9.39
N GLU A 500 -8.09 11.11 -8.59
CA GLU A 500 -7.14 12.01 -7.92
C GLU A 500 -5.84 12.05 -8.70
N GLU A 501 -5.35 13.26 -8.97
CA GLU A 501 -4.07 13.50 -9.65
C GLU A 501 -3.08 14.15 -8.67
N THR A 502 -1.91 13.54 -8.48
CA THR A 502 -0.89 13.96 -7.51
C THR A 502 0.49 14.10 -8.19
N PRO A 503 1.28 15.16 -7.90
CA PRO A 503 2.59 15.34 -8.52
C PRO A 503 3.68 14.46 -7.88
N GLU A 504 4.43 13.73 -8.71
CA GLU A 504 5.61 12.94 -8.34
C GLU A 504 6.90 13.72 -8.63
N GLY A 505 7.76 13.92 -7.62
CA GLY A 505 8.99 14.73 -7.74
C GLY A 505 8.82 16.22 -7.39
N LEU A 506 9.73 17.08 -7.85
CA LEU A 506 9.73 18.54 -7.64
C LEU A 506 10.06 19.24 -8.97
N GLY A 507 9.28 20.27 -9.34
CA GLY A 507 9.51 21.10 -10.53
C GLY A 507 8.37 21.05 -11.54
N LEU A 508 8.47 21.87 -12.59
CA LEU A 508 7.44 22.04 -13.64
C LEU A 508 7.30 20.83 -14.59
N GLY A 509 8.29 19.93 -14.63
CA GLY A 509 8.26 18.67 -15.39
C GLY A 509 7.99 17.43 -14.53
N ALA A 510 7.43 17.60 -13.32
CA ALA A 510 7.05 16.49 -12.46
C ALA A 510 5.92 15.66 -13.08
N ARG A 511 6.14 14.35 -13.22
CA ARG A 511 5.12 13.37 -13.62
C ARG A 511 3.91 13.48 -12.68
N ARG A 512 2.70 13.29 -13.20
CA ARG A 512 1.48 13.30 -12.39
C ARG A 512 0.90 11.89 -12.29
N LYS A 513 0.80 11.37 -11.07
CA LYS A 513 0.18 10.09 -10.77
C LYS A 513 -1.33 10.24 -10.68
N ARG A 514 -2.08 9.37 -11.36
CA ARG A 514 -3.55 9.36 -11.39
C ARG A 514 -4.09 8.11 -10.72
N THR A 515 -4.95 8.28 -9.73
CA THR A 515 -5.53 7.17 -8.97
C THR A 515 -7.05 7.29 -8.96
N LEU A 516 -7.76 6.19 -9.26
CA LEU A 516 -9.21 6.13 -9.07
C LEU A 516 -9.53 6.11 -7.57
N SER A 517 -9.97 7.24 -7.03
CA SER A 517 -10.27 7.42 -5.60
C SER A 517 -11.60 6.77 -5.22
N GLY A 518 -12.61 6.87 -6.09
CA GLY A 518 -13.85 6.11 -5.95
C GLY A 518 -14.78 6.25 -7.14
N LEU A 519 -15.32 5.15 -7.65
CA LEU A 519 -16.27 5.15 -8.76
C LEU A 519 -17.70 5.55 -8.34
N TYR A 520 -18.03 5.31 -7.08
CA TYR A 520 -19.34 5.60 -6.49
C TYR A 520 -19.20 6.68 -5.41
N PHE A 521 -20.34 7.23 -5.01
CA PHE A 521 -20.51 8.06 -3.83
C PHE A 521 -21.83 7.68 -3.17
N ALA A 522 -21.76 7.22 -1.92
CA ALA A 522 -22.92 7.00 -1.09
C ALA A 522 -23.36 8.34 -0.48
N PRO A 523 -24.65 8.65 -0.36
CA PRO A 523 -25.09 9.90 0.27
C PRO A 523 -24.67 10.03 1.74
N GLU A 524 -24.31 8.92 2.38
CA GLU A 524 -23.74 8.88 3.73
C GLU A 524 -22.32 9.46 3.78
N ASP A 525 -21.55 9.34 2.68
CA ASP A 525 -20.21 9.91 2.55
C ASP A 525 -20.23 11.45 2.67
N ALA A 526 -21.35 12.10 2.32
CA ALA A 526 -21.54 13.54 2.50
C ALA A 526 -21.35 14.00 3.96
N LYS A 527 -21.52 13.11 4.94
CA LYS A 527 -21.38 13.40 6.38
C LYS A 527 -19.93 13.35 6.88
N THR A 528 -19.04 12.61 6.22
CA THR A 528 -17.74 12.21 6.80
C THR A 528 -16.55 12.30 5.83
N ALA A 529 -16.78 12.27 4.52
CA ALA A 529 -15.73 12.37 3.52
C ALA A 529 -15.40 13.84 3.18
N PRO A 530 -14.15 14.15 2.83
CA PRO A 530 -13.81 15.35 2.06
C PRO A 530 -14.58 15.35 0.74
N LEU A 531 -15.18 16.47 0.38
CA LEU A 531 -16.02 16.58 -0.82
C LEU A 531 -15.32 17.39 -1.90
N VAL A 532 -15.01 16.73 -3.02
CA VAL A 532 -14.57 17.41 -4.24
C VAL A 532 -15.80 17.98 -4.93
N SER A 533 -15.78 19.27 -5.24
CA SER A 533 -16.96 19.98 -5.76
C SER A 533 -17.32 19.55 -7.18
N GLY A 534 -16.33 19.49 -8.07
CA GLY A 534 -16.54 19.28 -9.50
C GLY A 534 -17.03 17.91 -9.94
N ARG A 535 -17.32 16.96 -9.03
CA ARG A 535 -17.91 15.66 -9.39
C ARG A 535 -19.44 15.63 -9.34
N PHE A 536 -20.09 16.73 -8.97
CA PHE A 536 -21.54 16.81 -8.74
C PHE A 536 -22.25 17.77 -9.72
N LEU A 537 -23.46 17.39 -10.12
CA LEU A 537 -24.42 18.25 -10.82
C LEU A 537 -25.75 18.24 -10.05
N PHE A 538 -26.37 19.40 -9.90
CA PHE A 538 -27.62 19.59 -9.17
C PHE A 538 -28.73 20.03 -10.12
N ARG A 539 -29.96 19.58 -9.87
CA ARG A 539 -31.16 20.25 -10.37
C ARG A 539 -31.37 21.55 -9.61
N ARG A 540 -31.92 22.57 -10.26
CA ARG A 540 -32.36 23.83 -9.63
C ARG A 540 -33.26 23.59 -8.42
N SER A 541 -34.10 22.56 -8.46
CA SER A 541 -34.99 22.17 -7.35
C SER A 541 -34.25 21.76 -6.07
N ALA A 542 -32.94 21.46 -6.12
CA ALA A 542 -32.14 21.27 -4.90
C ALA A 542 -32.01 22.56 -4.05
N LEU A 543 -32.32 23.73 -4.64
CA LEU A 543 -32.42 25.02 -3.97
C LEU A 543 -33.83 25.31 -3.42
N ASP A 544 -34.84 24.51 -3.77
CA ASP A 544 -36.22 24.76 -3.35
C ASP A 544 -36.36 24.57 -1.83
N GLY A 545 -36.85 25.60 -1.15
CA GLY A 545 -36.96 25.63 0.32
C GLY A 545 -35.64 25.90 1.05
N LEU A 546 -34.47 25.78 0.40
CA LEU A 546 -33.19 26.10 1.01
C LEU A 546 -33.08 27.61 1.28
N ASN A 547 -32.87 27.99 2.54
CA ASN A 547 -32.54 29.37 2.85
C ASN A 547 -31.11 29.67 2.39
N LEU A 548 -30.96 30.30 1.23
CA LEU A 548 -29.65 30.68 0.68
C LEU A 548 -28.87 31.63 1.59
N ASP A 549 -29.53 32.35 2.52
CA ASP A 549 -28.83 33.19 3.50
C ASP A 549 -27.99 32.33 4.47
N SER A 550 -28.39 31.08 4.74
CA SER A 550 -27.62 30.13 5.57
C SER A 550 -26.26 29.77 4.97
N LEU A 551 -26.08 29.87 3.64
CA LEU A 551 -24.77 29.73 3.01
C LEU A 551 -23.81 30.84 3.46
N SER A 552 -24.31 32.04 3.79
CA SER A 552 -23.48 33.15 4.29
C SER A 552 -22.88 32.90 5.68
N LEU A 553 -23.18 31.75 6.30
CA LEU A 553 -22.58 31.28 7.54
C LEU A 553 -21.47 30.23 7.31
N LEU A 554 -21.23 29.83 6.05
CA LEU A 554 -20.29 28.79 5.66
C LEU A 554 -19.05 29.36 4.96
N ASP A 555 -17.97 28.59 5.00
CA ASP A 555 -16.69 28.89 4.36
C ASP A 555 -15.99 27.59 3.93
N GLY A 556 -16.36 27.10 2.74
CA GLY A 556 -15.88 25.83 2.16
C GLY A 556 -16.81 24.63 2.35
N GLU A 557 -17.92 24.78 3.06
CA GLU A 557 -18.90 23.73 3.36
C GLU A 557 -20.22 23.85 2.56
N GLU A 558 -20.26 24.75 1.57
CA GLU A 558 -21.48 25.08 0.81
C GLU A 558 -22.05 23.85 0.09
N LEU A 559 -21.17 23.03 -0.48
CA LEU A 559 -21.51 21.79 -1.17
C LEU A 559 -22.16 20.75 -0.23
N ARG A 560 -21.71 20.69 1.03
CA ARG A 560 -22.26 19.76 2.03
C ARG A 560 -23.69 20.15 2.38
N LEU A 561 -23.96 21.45 2.55
CA LEU A 561 -25.33 21.95 2.74
C LEU A 561 -26.22 21.63 1.53
N LEU A 562 -25.73 21.86 0.30
CA LEU A 562 -26.48 21.58 -0.93
C LEU A 562 -26.79 20.09 -1.12
N LEU A 563 -25.85 19.19 -0.84
CA LEU A 563 -26.09 17.74 -0.93
C LEU A 563 -27.12 17.27 0.11
N LEU A 564 -27.05 17.77 1.35
CA LEU A 564 -27.98 17.39 2.40
C LEU A 564 -29.39 17.98 2.17
N SER A 565 -29.48 19.24 1.70
CA SER A 565 -30.73 19.88 1.29
C SER A 565 -31.34 19.17 0.07
N GLY A 566 -30.54 18.91 -0.97
CA GLY A 566 -30.96 18.16 -2.15
C GLY A 566 -31.46 16.75 -1.81
N GLY A 567 -30.87 16.09 -0.81
CA GLY A 567 -31.35 14.81 -0.28
C GLY A 567 -32.71 14.91 0.45
N GLN A 568 -33.05 16.04 1.06
CA GLN A 568 -34.38 16.25 1.64
C GLN A 568 -35.45 16.41 0.56
N VAL A 569 -35.11 17.00 -0.59
CA VAL A 569 -36.02 17.21 -1.73
C VAL A 569 -36.11 15.99 -2.66
N GLY A 570 -35.02 15.24 -2.86
CA GLY A 570 -34.97 14.11 -3.79
C GLY A 570 -33.75 13.19 -3.64
N GLY A 571 -33.55 12.32 -4.63
CA GLY A 571 -32.46 11.34 -4.64
C GLY A 571 -31.10 11.87 -5.10
N LEU A 572 -30.07 11.02 -4.94
CA LEU A 572 -28.74 11.18 -5.55
C LEU A 572 -28.46 9.98 -6.47
N VAL A 573 -28.11 10.23 -7.74
CA VAL A 573 -27.81 9.17 -8.72
C VAL A 573 -26.35 9.17 -9.15
N ASN A 574 -25.77 7.98 -9.30
CA ASN A 574 -24.38 7.80 -9.72
C ASN A 574 -24.29 7.59 -11.24
N THR A 575 -23.31 8.20 -11.92
CA THR A 575 -23.07 7.96 -13.36
C THR A 575 -22.53 6.55 -13.64
N GLY A 576 -21.83 5.96 -12.66
CA GLY A 576 -21.10 4.71 -12.87
C GLY A 576 -19.79 4.86 -13.64
N ALA A 577 -19.37 6.09 -13.95
CA ALA A 577 -18.14 6.41 -14.67
C ALA A 577 -17.33 7.45 -13.89
N ALA A 578 -16.00 7.34 -13.94
CA ALA A 578 -15.10 8.32 -13.34
C ALA A 578 -14.69 9.35 -14.41
N THR A 579 -15.28 10.55 -14.32
CA THR A 579 -15.16 11.62 -15.33
C THR A 579 -14.76 12.97 -14.74
N CYS A 580 -14.49 13.04 -13.43
CA CYS A 580 -13.93 14.21 -12.75
C CYS A 580 -12.53 13.86 -12.25
N VAL A 581 -11.52 14.61 -12.70
CA VAL A 581 -10.18 14.60 -12.12
C VAL A 581 -10.05 15.74 -11.11
N HIS A 582 -9.45 15.48 -9.95
CA HIS A 582 -9.08 16.49 -8.97
C HIS A 582 -7.56 16.53 -8.80
N VAL A 583 -6.95 17.69 -9.08
CA VAL A 583 -5.52 17.93 -8.99
C VAL A 583 -5.16 18.33 -7.57
N ALA A 584 -4.59 17.39 -6.81
CA ALA A 584 -4.10 17.65 -5.46
C ALA A 584 -2.84 18.53 -5.50
N GLU A 585 -3.00 19.83 -5.27
CA GLU A 585 -1.88 20.74 -5.08
C GLU A 585 -1.09 20.37 -3.81
N ARG A 586 0.24 20.21 -3.94
CA ARG A 586 1.11 20.11 -2.76
C ARG A 586 1.10 21.44 -2.02
N ALA A 587 0.40 21.49 -0.89
CA ALA A 587 0.06 22.67 -0.11
C ALA A 587 1.17 23.75 -0.05
N ARG A 588 1.08 24.71 -0.97
CA ARG A 588 1.32 26.12 -0.72
C ARG A 588 0.02 26.90 -0.93
N THR A 589 -1.07 26.41 -0.35
CA THR A 589 -2.26 27.21 -0.08
C THR A 589 -1.85 28.36 0.85
N GLN A 590 -1.49 29.48 0.26
CA GLN A 590 -1.09 30.68 0.97
C GLN A 590 -2.27 31.23 1.77
N GLY A 591 -2.27 31.01 3.08
CA GLY A 591 -2.77 31.98 4.06
C GLY A 591 -4.18 32.53 3.88
N PHE A 592 -5.15 31.73 3.41
CA PHE A 592 -6.56 32.03 3.62
C PHE A 592 -6.99 31.48 4.97
N SER A 593 -7.25 32.38 5.93
CA SER A 593 -7.84 32.02 7.21
C SER A 593 -9.29 31.61 6.99
N ILE A 594 -9.63 30.36 7.34
CA ILE A 594 -11.03 29.94 7.45
C ILE A 594 -11.69 30.85 8.50
N LEU A 595 -12.71 31.61 8.10
CA LEU A 595 -13.31 32.64 8.96
C LEU A 595 -14.33 32.08 9.95
N VAL A 596 -14.81 30.85 9.73
CA VAL A 596 -15.80 30.15 10.56
C VAL A 596 -15.30 28.73 10.85
N SER A 597 -15.15 28.35 12.12
CA SER A 597 -14.63 27.02 12.46
C SER A 597 -15.53 25.89 11.94
N GLU A 598 -14.94 24.75 11.55
CA GLU A 598 -15.66 23.59 11.02
C GLU A 598 -16.85 23.19 11.91
N ALA A 599 -16.64 23.12 13.23
CA ALA A 599 -17.69 22.79 14.19
C ALA A 599 -18.88 23.78 14.19
N MET A 600 -18.64 25.07 13.96
CA MET A 600 -19.70 26.07 13.79
C MET A 600 -20.42 25.89 12.44
N GLN A 601 -19.68 25.65 11.35
CA GLN A 601 -20.26 25.39 10.03
C GLN A 601 -21.19 24.15 10.05
N GLN A 602 -20.75 23.05 10.69
CA GLN A 602 -21.57 21.85 10.88
C GLN A 602 -22.84 22.12 11.71
N GLN A 603 -22.78 23.02 12.69
CA GLN A 603 -23.95 23.43 13.46
C GLN A 603 -24.91 24.29 12.62
N PHE A 604 -24.42 25.24 11.83
CA PHE A 604 -25.26 26.03 10.93
C PHE A 604 -25.94 25.17 9.86
N ILE A 605 -25.27 24.14 9.35
CA ILE A 605 -25.87 23.13 8.46
C ILE A 605 -27.00 22.37 9.18
N ARG A 606 -26.77 21.91 10.43
CA ARG A 606 -27.83 21.28 11.24
C ARG A 606 -29.04 22.20 11.40
N ASP A 607 -28.82 23.46 11.73
CA ASP A 607 -29.90 24.40 12.06
C ASP A 607 -30.70 24.81 10.81
N ALA A 608 -30.03 24.98 9.66
CA ALA A 608 -30.68 25.21 8.38
C ALA A 608 -31.61 24.06 7.96
N LEU A 609 -31.22 22.81 8.23
CA LEU A 609 -31.96 21.60 7.85
C LEU A 609 -33.02 21.17 8.88
N GLN A 610 -32.98 21.70 10.11
CA GLN A 610 -33.98 21.41 11.15
C GLN A 610 -35.37 21.99 10.80
N GLY A 611 -35.42 23.13 10.10
CA GLY A 611 -36.68 23.75 9.68
C GLY A 611 -37.44 23.01 8.58
N GLN A 612 -36.80 22.05 7.89
CA GLN A 612 -37.35 21.33 6.74
C GLN A 612 -37.80 19.89 7.03
N GLN A 613 -38.07 19.53 8.30
CA GLN A 613 -38.43 18.15 8.65
C GLN A 613 -39.80 17.70 8.09
N GLY A 614 -39.78 17.11 6.88
CA GLY A 614 -40.90 16.33 6.35
C GLY A 614 -40.75 15.91 4.89
N LYS A 615 -40.86 14.58 4.63
CA LYS A 615 -41.19 13.93 3.34
C LYS A 615 -40.06 13.64 2.31
N GLY A 616 -38.79 13.57 2.70
CA GLY A 616 -37.72 12.99 1.85
C GLY A 616 -37.25 11.60 2.32
N PRO A 617 -36.66 10.75 1.45
CA PRO A 617 -36.05 9.47 1.88
C PRO A 617 -34.85 9.65 2.84
N PHE A 618 -34.31 10.87 2.94
CA PHE A 618 -33.29 11.26 3.91
C PHE A 618 -33.87 11.74 5.26
N ALA A 619 -35.19 11.89 5.41
CA ALA A 619 -35.80 12.56 6.56
C ALA A 619 -35.65 11.79 7.88
N SER A 620 -35.42 10.47 7.86
CA SER A 620 -35.10 9.68 9.06
C SER A 620 -33.66 9.86 9.56
N ASN A 621 -32.78 10.49 8.76
CA ASN A 621 -31.33 10.54 8.99
C ASN A 621 -30.80 11.87 9.53
N THR A 622 -31.65 12.89 9.72
CA THR A 622 -31.27 14.17 10.34
C THR A 622 -30.89 14.01 11.83
N ALA A 623 -31.48 13.03 12.52
CA ALA A 623 -31.10 12.64 13.89
C ALA A 623 -29.68 12.07 14.01
N GLY A 624 -29.02 11.76 12.89
CA GLY A 624 -27.63 11.31 12.85
C GLY A 624 -26.59 12.44 12.79
N LEU A 625 -27.01 13.69 12.62
CA LEU A 625 -26.13 14.85 12.84
C LEU A 625 -26.15 15.15 14.35
N PRO A 626 -25.00 15.27 15.05
CA PRO A 626 -24.93 15.29 16.52
C PRO A 626 -25.94 16.22 17.21
N THR A 627 -27.01 15.65 17.76
CA THR A 627 -28.03 16.37 18.53
C THR A 627 -27.63 16.46 19.99
N GLY A 628 -26.97 17.55 20.38
CA GLY A 628 -26.65 17.79 21.78
C GLY A 628 -25.87 19.08 22.01
N SER A 629 -26.35 19.92 22.91
CA SER A 629 -25.60 21.05 23.46
C SER A 629 -24.43 20.57 24.31
N THR A 630 -23.33 20.19 23.65
CA THR A 630 -22.07 19.77 24.27
C THR A 630 -20.89 20.35 23.51
N ASP A 631 -20.54 21.58 23.88
CA ASP A 631 -19.18 22.13 23.94
C ASP A 631 -18.25 21.90 22.71
N VAL A 632 -18.58 22.59 21.61
CA VAL A 632 -17.76 23.21 20.51
C VAL A 632 -16.50 22.50 19.97
N SER A 633 -16.18 21.26 20.36
CA SER A 633 -14.87 20.63 20.10
C SER A 633 -14.90 19.43 19.13
N LYS A 634 -16.04 19.15 18.47
CA LYS A 634 -16.33 17.81 17.93
C LYS A 634 -17.11 17.81 16.61
N THR A 635 -16.51 17.19 15.60
CA THR A 635 -16.98 16.79 14.24
C THR A 635 -16.51 17.65 13.06
N LEU A 636 -15.90 17.12 11.97
CA LEU A 636 -15.23 15.81 11.69
C LEU A 636 -16.00 14.47 11.90
N PRO A 637 -15.44 13.27 11.58
CA PRO A 637 -15.70 12.11 12.43
C PRO A 637 -15.10 12.43 13.81
N TYR A 638 -15.92 12.58 14.86
CA TYR A 638 -15.37 12.80 16.21
C TYR A 638 -14.69 11.52 16.68
N VAL A 639 -13.44 11.38 16.27
CA VAL A 639 -12.50 10.47 16.88
C VAL A 639 -12.34 10.96 18.32
N PRO A 640 -12.85 10.20 19.30
CA PRO A 640 -12.91 10.70 20.65
C PRO A 640 -11.53 10.99 21.21
N ILE A 641 -11.46 12.02 22.06
CA ILE A 641 -10.23 12.35 22.75
C ILE A 641 -10.17 11.44 23.99
N ALA A 642 -9.07 10.71 24.11
CA ALA A 642 -8.64 10.04 25.32
C ALA A 642 -7.68 10.99 26.06
N HIS A 643 -8.08 11.42 27.25
CA HIS A 643 -7.28 12.21 28.16
C HIS A 643 -6.29 11.28 28.89
N LEU A 644 -5.05 11.72 29.03
CA LEU A 644 -4.00 10.95 29.69
C LEU A 644 -4.31 10.76 31.18
N GLY A 645 -4.40 9.51 31.63
CA GLY A 645 -4.68 9.14 33.02
C GLY A 645 -6.13 8.73 33.30
N GLU A 646 -7.04 8.79 32.33
CA GLU A 646 -8.44 8.42 32.51
C GLU A 646 -8.73 6.96 32.13
N MET A 647 -9.65 6.31 32.87
CA MET A 647 -10.26 5.02 32.49
C MET A 647 -11.67 5.24 31.93
N TYR A 648 -11.87 4.82 30.69
CA TYR A 648 -13.15 4.84 29.99
C TYR A 648 -13.88 3.51 30.09
N LYS A 649 -14.90 3.45 30.95
CA LYS A 649 -15.82 2.29 31.03
C LYS A 649 -16.71 2.22 29.79
N THR A 650 -16.85 1.05 29.19
CA THR A 650 -17.58 0.81 27.92
C THR A 650 -19.05 0.47 28.11
N ALA A 651 -19.47 0.10 29.32
CA ALA A 651 -20.81 -0.33 29.67
C ALA A 651 -21.93 0.67 29.26
N GLN A 652 -23.18 0.20 29.27
CA GLN A 652 -24.36 0.99 28.92
C GLN A 652 -24.41 2.31 29.72
N GLY A 653 -24.66 3.41 29.00
CA GLY A 653 -24.67 4.76 29.57
C GLY A 653 -23.29 5.37 29.90
N GLN A 654 -22.21 4.60 29.87
CA GLN A 654 -20.86 5.09 30.18
C GLN A 654 -20.20 5.80 28.97
N VAL A 655 -19.24 6.67 29.27
CA VAL A 655 -18.55 7.50 28.26
C VAL A 655 -17.68 6.66 27.31
N GLY A 656 -17.14 5.53 27.75
CA GLY A 656 -16.24 4.69 26.96
C GLY A 656 -16.86 4.05 25.73
N LYS A 657 -18.19 3.96 25.66
CA LYS A 657 -18.89 3.46 24.45
C LYS A 657 -18.59 4.31 23.21
N ARG A 658 -18.26 5.61 23.37
CA ARG A 658 -17.97 6.53 22.26
C ARG A 658 -16.72 6.16 21.46
N PHE A 659 -15.86 5.32 22.04
CA PHE A 659 -14.59 4.88 21.48
C PHE A 659 -14.71 3.58 20.67
N LEU A 660 -15.81 2.84 20.84
CA LEU A 660 -16.09 1.59 20.13
C LEU A 660 -16.55 1.93 18.71
N THR A 661 -15.79 1.55 17.67
CA THR A 661 -16.09 1.96 16.29
C THR A 661 -16.53 0.82 15.37
N ARG A 662 -15.98 -0.37 15.52
CA ARG A 662 -16.32 -1.56 14.72
C ARG A 662 -16.20 -2.83 15.56
N GLY A 663 -17.04 -3.82 15.29
CA GLY A 663 -16.90 -5.18 15.83
C GLY A 663 -17.21 -5.33 17.31
N PHE A 664 -17.83 -4.32 17.92
CA PHE A 664 -18.41 -4.41 19.25
C PHE A 664 -19.93 -4.55 19.15
N SER A 665 -20.52 -5.32 20.06
CA SER A 665 -21.98 -5.42 20.21
C SER A 665 -22.58 -4.13 20.79
N HIS A 666 -23.90 -4.10 20.97
CA HIS A 666 -24.51 -3.09 21.83
C HIS A 666 -23.91 -3.14 23.25
N PRO A 667 -23.58 -1.99 23.88
CA PRO A 667 -23.11 -1.94 25.26
C PRO A 667 -24.12 -2.46 26.27
N GLU A 668 -23.67 -3.33 27.17
CA GLU A 668 -24.46 -3.99 28.22
C GLU A 668 -24.14 -3.38 29.60
N GLU A 669 -24.87 -3.77 30.64
CA GLU A 669 -24.81 -3.16 31.99
C GLU A 669 -23.39 -3.11 32.59
N GLN A 670 -22.52 -4.08 32.29
CA GLN A 670 -21.19 -4.21 32.90
C GLN A 670 -20.01 -4.05 31.94
N ALA A 671 -20.21 -4.24 30.63
CA ALA A 671 -19.16 -4.26 29.61
C ALA A 671 -19.72 -4.14 28.18
N THR A 672 -18.88 -4.30 27.16
CA THR A 672 -19.31 -4.51 25.78
C THR A 672 -18.54 -5.67 25.15
N TRP A 673 -19.25 -6.60 24.52
CA TRP A 673 -18.63 -7.74 23.83
C TRP A 673 -18.03 -7.33 22.50
N ILE A 674 -16.96 -8.03 22.11
CA ILE A 674 -16.56 -8.13 20.71
C ILE A 674 -17.45 -9.19 20.07
N ASP A 675 -18.10 -8.82 18.96
CA ASP A 675 -18.99 -9.68 18.19
C ASP A 675 -18.31 -10.03 16.86
N GLY A 676 -17.71 -11.23 16.82
CA GLY A 676 -16.90 -11.72 15.70
C GLY A 676 -15.39 -11.59 15.91
N GLN A 677 -14.67 -11.32 14.81
CA GLN A 677 -13.22 -11.53 14.72
C GLN A 677 -12.35 -10.49 15.42
N SER A 678 -12.81 -9.25 15.58
CA SER A 678 -12.07 -8.17 16.25
C SER A 678 -12.94 -6.94 16.54
N GLY A 679 -12.60 -6.18 17.58
CA GLY A 679 -13.19 -4.89 17.91
C GLY A 679 -12.18 -3.75 17.77
N ASP A 680 -12.54 -2.67 17.07
CA ASP A 680 -11.70 -1.48 16.85
C ASP A 680 -12.10 -0.33 17.79
N LEU A 681 -11.17 0.11 18.63
CA LEU A 681 -11.20 1.41 19.31
C LEU A 681 -10.53 2.46 18.42
N VAL A 682 -11.05 3.68 18.33
CA VAL A 682 -10.37 4.78 17.63
C VAL A 682 -10.43 6.05 18.49
N PHE A 683 -9.29 6.70 18.72
CA PHE A 683 -9.19 7.95 19.50
C PHE A 683 -7.96 8.80 19.18
N HIS A 684 -8.04 10.10 19.47
CA HIS A 684 -6.87 10.96 19.62
C HIS A 684 -6.44 10.98 21.09
N ILE A 685 -5.17 11.29 21.34
CA ILE A 685 -4.64 11.47 22.70
C ILE A 685 -4.42 12.97 22.91
N GLU A 686 -5.02 13.53 23.97
CA GLU A 686 -4.83 14.95 24.29
C GLU A 686 -3.38 15.22 24.73
N GLY A 687 -2.81 16.35 24.31
CA GLY A 687 -1.45 16.75 24.69
C GLY A 687 -0.30 15.98 24.01
N ALA A 688 -0.58 15.14 23.00
CA ALA A 688 0.45 14.35 22.30
C ALA A 688 1.56 15.19 21.63
N ALA A 689 1.31 16.47 21.31
CA ALA A 689 2.31 17.38 20.78
C ALA A 689 3.29 17.89 21.84
N ASP A 690 2.86 18.05 23.10
CA ASP A 690 3.75 18.45 24.20
C ASP A 690 4.47 17.24 24.82
N ALA A 691 3.91 16.03 24.65
CA ALA A 691 4.50 14.76 25.05
C ALA A 691 5.63 14.29 24.08
N HIS A 692 6.55 15.18 23.73
CA HIS A 692 7.58 14.92 22.71
C HIS A 692 8.55 13.76 23.04
N ASP A 693 8.65 13.33 24.31
CA ASP A 693 9.55 12.25 24.78
C ASP A 693 8.84 11.16 25.66
N GLY A 694 7.49 11.11 25.68
CA GLY A 694 6.75 10.24 26.61
C GLY A 694 6.46 8.82 26.11
N GLU A 695 6.88 7.79 26.86
CA GLU A 695 6.35 6.42 26.73
C GLU A 695 4.89 6.38 27.26
N LEU A 696 4.00 5.64 26.59
CA LEU A 696 2.57 5.56 26.96
C LEU A 696 2.12 4.12 27.22
N ASP A 697 1.25 3.94 28.22
CA ASP A 697 0.64 2.66 28.57
C ASP A 697 -0.84 2.64 28.18
N LEU A 698 -1.23 1.73 27.30
CA LEU A 698 -2.62 1.34 27.08
C LEU A 698 -3.04 0.34 28.16
N VAL A 699 -3.93 0.75 29.04
CA VAL A 699 -4.56 -0.13 30.04
C VAL A 699 -5.86 -0.67 29.48
N LEU A 700 -6.06 -1.98 29.55
CA LEU A 700 -7.27 -2.68 29.12
C LEU A 700 -7.84 -3.48 30.31
N VAL A 701 -9.14 -3.43 30.53
CA VAL A 701 -9.86 -4.29 31.48
C VAL A 701 -10.76 -5.21 30.65
N LEU A 702 -10.34 -6.47 30.55
CA LEU A 702 -10.90 -7.47 29.64
C LEU A 702 -11.39 -8.68 30.42
N GLY A 703 -12.40 -9.35 29.87
CA GLY A 703 -12.75 -10.72 30.23
C GLY A 703 -12.93 -11.56 28.97
N GLY A 704 -12.73 -12.87 29.09
CA GLY A 704 -12.74 -13.81 27.97
C GLY A 704 -13.40 -15.14 28.31
N ARG A 705 -14.13 -15.72 27.35
CA ARG A 705 -14.74 -17.04 27.48
C ARG A 705 -13.77 -18.11 26.97
N PRO A 706 -13.49 -19.20 27.71
CA PRO A 706 -12.72 -20.31 27.17
C PRO A 706 -13.49 -21.00 26.04
N ALA A 707 -12.79 -21.52 25.03
CA ALA A 707 -13.41 -22.15 23.87
C ALA A 707 -14.17 -23.40 24.27
N ARG A 708 -15.47 -23.49 23.95
CA ARG A 708 -16.34 -24.62 24.30
C ARG A 708 -15.81 -25.96 23.79
N ALA A 709 -15.29 -25.98 22.56
CA ALA A 709 -14.84 -27.21 21.90
C ALA A 709 -13.55 -27.80 22.49
N THR A 710 -12.70 -26.98 23.13
CA THR A 710 -11.34 -27.39 23.53
C THR A 710 -10.95 -27.00 24.97
N ALA A 711 -11.85 -26.32 25.69
CA ALA A 711 -11.59 -25.64 26.97
C ALA A 711 -10.40 -24.67 26.96
N ARG A 712 -9.90 -24.26 25.78
CA ARG A 712 -8.73 -23.38 25.64
C ARG A 712 -9.02 -21.99 26.19
N GLN A 713 -8.12 -21.49 27.04
CA GLN A 713 -8.21 -20.13 27.58
C GLN A 713 -8.16 -19.07 26.46
N GLN A 714 -9.05 -18.09 26.57
CA GLN A 714 -9.08 -16.94 25.66
C GLN A 714 -7.75 -16.20 25.68
N HIS A 715 -7.27 -15.79 24.50
CA HIS A 715 -6.18 -14.83 24.36
C HIS A 715 -6.68 -13.60 23.60
N CYS A 716 -6.10 -12.44 23.88
CA CYS A 716 -6.35 -11.20 23.17
C CYS A 716 -5.08 -10.77 22.43
N ARG A 717 -5.18 -10.59 21.11
CA ARG A 717 -4.17 -9.89 20.30
C ARG A 717 -4.54 -8.41 20.23
N VAL A 718 -3.60 -7.54 20.60
CA VAL A 718 -3.73 -6.10 20.54
C VAL A 718 -2.87 -5.56 19.41
N SER A 719 -3.47 -4.84 18.47
CA SER A 719 -2.79 -4.16 17.38
C SER A 719 -3.10 -2.66 17.40
N VAL A 720 -2.13 -1.82 17.05
CA VAL A 720 -2.27 -0.36 17.00
C VAL A 720 -1.90 0.13 15.61
N ASN A 721 -2.82 0.84 14.95
CA ASN A 721 -2.71 1.28 13.55
C ASN A 721 -2.31 0.14 12.58
N GLY A 722 -2.81 -1.08 12.84
CA GLY A 722 -2.50 -2.30 12.07
C GLY A 722 -1.22 -3.05 12.50
N ILE A 723 -0.44 -2.50 13.44
CA ILE A 723 0.79 -3.12 13.97
C ILE A 723 0.47 -3.92 15.23
N GLY A 724 0.69 -5.24 15.25
CA GLY A 724 0.55 -6.05 16.46
C GLY A 724 1.58 -5.65 17.53
N ILE A 725 1.13 -5.33 18.75
CA ILE A 725 1.99 -4.87 19.85
C ILE A 725 1.90 -5.69 21.14
N ALA A 726 0.83 -6.47 21.35
CA ALA A 726 0.73 -7.40 22.46
C ALA A 726 -0.15 -8.62 22.15
N TYR A 727 0.11 -9.71 22.85
CA TYR A 727 -0.69 -10.92 22.84
C TYR A 727 -0.58 -11.59 24.20
N PHE A 728 -1.72 -11.82 24.88
CA PHE A 728 -1.74 -12.33 26.25
C PHE A 728 -3.03 -13.14 26.55
N PRO A 729 -2.98 -14.09 27.50
CA PRO A 729 -4.17 -14.77 28.00
C PRO A 729 -5.08 -13.82 28.76
N VAL A 730 -6.39 -14.07 28.69
CA VAL A 730 -7.44 -13.33 29.40
C VAL A 730 -8.27 -14.33 30.19
N GLY A 731 -8.52 -14.05 31.47
CA GLY A 731 -9.36 -14.89 32.33
C GLY A 731 -10.86 -14.70 32.09
N ALA A 732 -11.67 -15.51 32.79
CA ALA A 732 -13.12 -15.33 32.82
C ALA A 732 -13.57 -14.16 33.72
N ALA A 733 -12.64 -13.58 34.49
CA ALA A 733 -12.85 -12.39 35.31
C ALA A 733 -12.42 -11.12 34.56
N ASN A 734 -12.71 -9.95 35.13
CA ASN A 734 -12.27 -8.65 34.61
C ASN A 734 -10.80 -8.40 34.95
N ASP A 735 -9.90 -8.93 34.13
CA ASP A 735 -8.47 -8.81 34.31
C ASP A 735 -7.93 -7.48 33.74
N ARG A 736 -7.05 -6.83 34.49
CA ARG A 736 -6.38 -5.59 34.07
C ARG A 736 -5.06 -5.91 33.38
N HIS A 737 -5.00 -5.64 32.09
CA HIS A 737 -3.80 -5.77 31.26
C HIS A 737 -3.19 -4.40 30.97
N VAL A 738 -1.86 -4.34 30.84
CA VAL A 738 -1.13 -3.12 30.48
C VAL A 738 -0.27 -3.41 29.27
N VAL A 739 -0.40 -2.59 28.24
CA VAL A 739 0.23 -2.74 26.92
C VAL A 739 1.01 -1.47 26.60
N HIS A 740 2.32 -1.59 26.43
CA HIS A 740 3.17 -0.44 26.10
C HIS A 740 2.98 -0.03 24.64
N LEU A 741 2.70 1.25 24.40
CA LEU A 741 2.58 1.82 23.06
C LEU A 741 3.97 2.19 22.52
N PRO A 742 4.38 1.72 21.32
CA PRO A 742 5.68 2.07 20.76
C PRO A 742 5.81 3.56 20.46
N VAL A 743 6.99 4.13 20.73
CA VAL A 743 7.32 5.53 20.46
C VAL A 743 7.04 5.88 18.99
N GLY A 744 6.34 6.99 18.77
CA GLY A 744 5.93 7.43 17.43
C GLY A 744 4.57 6.89 16.95
N CYS A 745 3.92 5.95 17.65
CA CYS A 745 2.54 5.53 17.31
C CYS A 745 1.49 6.63 17.58
N ALA A 746 1.75 7.50 18.57
CA ALA A 746 0.88 8.62 18.93
C ALA A 746 1.22 9.96 18.22
N ASN A 747 2.47 10.15 17.78
CA ASN A 747 2.99 11.47 17.38
C ASN A 747 2.76 11.82 15.89
N ARG A 748 1.87 11.11 15.17
CA ARG A 748 1.66 11.29 13.72
C ARG A 748 0.47 12.19 13.34
N GLY A 749 -0.11 12.94 14.28
CA GLY A 749 -1.22 13.88 14.04
C GLY A 749 -2.58 13.24 13.68
N GLY A 750 -2.58 12.00 13.19
CA GLY A 750 -3.78 11.21 12.91
C GLY A 750 -4.35 10.47 14.13
N PRO A 751 -5.51 9.82 13.97
CA PRO A 751 -6.18 9.07 15.03
C PRO A 751 -5.47 7.73 15.35
N LEU A 752 -5.40 7.38 16.62
CA LEU A 752 -4.92 6.07 17.08
C LEU A 752 -6.05 5.04 17.00
N ARG A 753 -5.88 4.00 16.17
CA ARG A 753 -6.75 2.82 16.12
C ARG A 753 -6.14 1.70 16.95
N VAL A 754 -6.86 1.19 17.94
CA VAL A 754 -6.50 -0.01 18.70
C VAL A 754 -7.47 -1.15 18.38
N THR A 755 -6.99 -2.17 17.69
CA THR A 755 -7.75 -3.38 17.36
C THR A 755 -7.49 -4.46 18.42
N LEU A 756 -8.57 -4.99 19.01
CA LEU A 756 -8.57 -6.13 19.92
C LEU A 756 -9.13 -7.34 19.18
N ALA A 757 -8.39 -8.44 19.08
CA ALA A 757 -8.83 -9.64 18.37
C ALA A 757 -8.78 -10.88 19.30
N PRO A 758 -9.91 -11.56 19.56
CA PRO A 758 -9.91 -12.84 20.25
C PRO A 758 -9.38 -13.98 19.36
N ASP A 759 -8.68 -14.93 19.98
CA ASP A 759 -8.25 -16.19 19.36
C ASP A 759 -9.40 -17.06 18.80
N HIS A 760 -10.58 -16.98 19.42
CA HIS A 760 -11.78 -17.74 19.07
C HIS A 760 -13.03 -16.94 19.46
N HIS A 761 -14.13 -17.17 18.76
CA HIS A 761 -15.44 -16.55 19.00
C HIS A 761 -16.52 -17.55 18.58
N GLU A 762 -17.59 -17.66 19.37
CA GLU A 762 -18.64 -18.66 19.14
C GLU A 762 -19.97 -18.24 19.81
N PRO A 763 -21.12 -18.78 19.35
CA PRO A 763 -22.42 -18.55 20.00
C PRO A 763 -22.42 -18.93 21.48
N VAL A 764 -23.25 -18.24 22.28
CA VAL A 764 -23.51 -18.68 23.65
C VAL A 764 -24.58 -19.78 23.60
N VAL A 765 -24.30 -20.91 24.24
CA VAL A 765 -25.26 -22.00 24.41
C VAL A 765 -25.55 -22.25 25.89
N ASP A 766 -26.71 -22.83 26.18
CA ASP A 766 -27.03 -23.38 27.49
C ASP A 766 -26.35 -24.75 27.73
N ALA A 767 -26.57 -25.32 28.92
CA ALA A 767 -26.04 -26.63 29.31
C ALA A 767 -26.65 -27.81 28.51
N ALA A 768 -27.77 -27.60 27.82
CA ALA A 768 -28.37 -28.58 26.91
C ALA A 768 -27.87 -28.42 25.46
N GLY A 769 -27.05 -27.39 25.18
CA GLY A 769 -26.47 -27.10 23.87
C GLY A 769 -27.33 -26.21 22.97
N ASN A 770 -28.45 -25.69 23.44
CA ASN A 770 -29.29 -24.76 22.68
C ASN A 770 -28.63 -23.38 22.62
N VAL A 771 -28.68 -22.70 21.48
CA VAL A 771 -28.14 -21.34 21.32
C VAL A 771 -29.03 -20.35 22.08
N VAL A 772 -28.47 -19.73 23.12
CA VAL A 772 -29.12 -18.68 23.92
C VAL A 772 -28.66 -17.27 23.52
N ASP A 773 -27.52 -17.15 22.83
CA ASP A 773 -27.11 -15.92 22.15
C ASP A 773 -26.46 -16.29 20.80
N GLN A 774 -26.97 -15.70 19.73
CA GLN A 774 -26.53 -15.94 18.35
C GLN A 774 -25.23 -15.17 17.99
N ARG A 775 -24.84 -14.17 18.80
CA ARG A 775 -23.63 -13.37 18.59
C ARG A 775 -22.37 -14.21 18.76
N GLN A 776 -21.30 -13.82 18.07
CA GLN A 776 -20.03 -14.57 18.07
C GLN A 776 -19.12 -14.04 19.19
N LEU A 777 -19.29 -14.55 20.40
CA LEU A 777 -18.75 -13.93 21.63
C LEU A 777 -17.52 -14.66 22.19
N GLY A 778 -16.34 -14.06 22.08
CA GLY A 778 -15.09 -14.57 22.68
C GLY A 778 -14.53 -13.68 23.80
N LEU A 779 -14.38 -12.38 23.53
CA LEU A 779 -13.81 -11.38 24.45
C LEU A 779 -14.81 -10.25 24.71
N PHE A 780 -14.79 -9.69 25.91
CA PHE A 780 -15.46 -8.44 26.22
C PHE A 780 -14.50 -7.41 26.83
N LEU A 781 -14.76 -6.15 26.54
CA LEU A 781 -14.05 -4.99 27.07
C LEU A 781 -14.95 -4.30 28.08
N GLN A 782 -14.49 -4.18 29.33
CA GLN A 782 -15.19 -3.43 30.39
C GLN A 782 -14.72 -1.98 30.47
N ALA A 783 -13.41 -1.74 30.31
CA ALA A 783 -12.84 -0.42 30.29
C ALA A 783 -11.49 -0.40 29.59
N PHE A 784 -11.09 0.75 29.06
CA PHE A 784 -9.70 0.99 28.62
C PHE A 784 -9.25 2.39 29.03
N GLY A 785 -7.96 2.68 29.00
CA GLY A 785 -7.44 4.02 29.24
C GLY A 785 -6.03 4.18 28.71
N ILE A 786 -5.64 5.40 28.35
CA ILE A 786 -4.24 5.71 28.05
C ILE A 786 -3.65 6.45 29.23
N PHE A 787 -2.57 5.91 29.76
CA PHE A 787 -1.81 6.53 30.82
C PHE A 787 -0.53 7.03 30.19
N ALA A 788 -0.17 8.28 30.48
CA ALA A 788 1.24 8.63 30.44
C ALA A 788 1.93 7.59 31.32
N ARG A 789 2.86 6.81 30.76
CA ARG A 789 3.57 5.82 31.56
C ARG A 789 4.18 6.64 32.68
N LYS A 790 3.83 6.33 33.93
CA LYS A 790 4.74 6.61 35.04
C LYS A 790 5.92 5.65 34.87
N VAL A 791 6.73 5.92 33.82
CA VAL A 791 8.15 6.09 34.02
C VAL A 791 8.17 7.01 35.21
N ARG A 792 8.47 6.44 36.37
CA ARG A 792 8.72 7.20 37.58
C ARG A 792 9.78 8.16 37.13
N ALA A 793 9.38 9.42 36.91
CA ALA A 793 10.11 10.27 35.99
C ALA A 793 11.48 10.40 36.62
N LEU A 794 12.44 9.74 35.99
CA LEU A 794 13.83 9.92 36.27
C LEU A 794 13.99 11.41 36.11
N PRO A 795 14.17 12.18 37.20
CA PRO A 795 14.02 13.61 37.07
C PRO A 795 15.02 14.00 36.00
N LEU A 796 14.55 14.65 34.95
CA LEU A 796 15.40 15.56 34.21
C LEU A 796 16.02 16.41 35.30
N LEU A 797 17.28 16.15 35.63
CA LEU A 797 17.95 16.69 36.79
C LEU A 797 17.80 18.19 36.65
N LYS A 798 16.88 18.77 37.43
CA LYS A 798 16.64 20.19 37.35
C LYS A 798 17.99 20.81 37.65
N THR A 799 18.45 21.65 36.74
CA THR A 799 19.77 22.26 36.80
C THR A 799 19.98 23.08 38.08
N SER A 800 18.89 23.40 38.78
CA SER A 800 18.82 24.02 40.11
C SER A 800 18.93 23.07 41.32
N GLU A 801 18.88 21.75 41.15
CA GLU A 801 18.73 20.78 42.26
C GLU A 801 19.98 19.90 42.49
N VAL A 802 21.01 19.99 41.64
CA VAL A 802 22.34 19.39 41.91
C VAL A 802 23.09 20.24 42.93
N LYS A 803 23.14 19.80 44.19
CA LYS A 803 23.93 20.46 45.24
C LYS A 803 25.37 19.95 45.27
N ALA A 804 26.31 20.89 45.20
CA ALA A 804 27.73 20.61 45.37
C ALA A 804 28.03 20.11 46.80
N ILE A 805 28.76 19.00 46.90
CA ILE A 805 29.35 18.53 48.15
C ILE A 805 30.85 18.85 48.09
N SER A 806 31.31 19.76 48.95
CA SER A 806 32.74 20.06 49.10
C SER A 806 33.43 18.99 49.93
N ALA A 807 34.51 18.41 49.41
CA ALA A 807 35.52 17.71 50.21
C ALA A 807 36.77 18.62 50.34
N ALA A 808 37.46 18.53 51.47
CA ALA A 808 38.41 19.57 51.88
C ALA A 808 39.73 19.58 51.09
N ALA A 809 40.19 20.81 50.79
CA ALA A 809 41.57 21.24 50.56
C ALA A 809 42.51 20.34 49.72
N GLY A 810 42.80 20.75 48.48
CA GLY A 810 44.13 20.47 47.89
C GLY A 810 44.26 20.04 46.43
N SER A 811 43.37 20.39 45.51
CA SER A 811 43.71 20.60 44.07
C SER A 811 42.50 21.07 43.27
N GLU A 812 42.68 22.13 42.47
CA GLU A 812 41.61 22.68 41.63
C GLU A 812 41.46 21.89 40.33
N LYS A 813 40.26 21.31 40.09
CA LYS A 813 39.72 21.04 38.75
C LYS A 813 38.21 21.32 38.76
N LEU A 814 37.73 21.88 37.65
CA LEU A 814 36.45 22.58 37.53
C LEU A 814 35.23 21.66 37.74
N ILE A 815 34.24 22.14 38.49
CA ILE A 815 32.90 21.56 38.61
C ILE A 815 32.01 22.22 37.53
N VAL A 816 31.31 21.42 36.71
CA VAL A 816 30.33 21.95 35.74
C VAL A 816 28.93 21.88 36.34
N SER A 817 28.21 23.00 36.27
CA SER A 817 26.79 23.10 36.67
C SER A 817 25.96 23.70 35.53
N GLY A 818 24.71 23.25 35.43
CA GLY A 818 23.63 24.00 34.79
C GLY A 818 23.59 24.07 33.26
N GLY A 819 23.01 23.06 32.61
CA GLY A 819 22.46 23.20 31.26
C GLY A 819 22.37 21.88 30.49
N VAL A 820 21.53 21.86 29.45
CA VAL A 820 21.89 21.10 28.24
C VAL A 820 23.22 21.68 27.75
N LEU A 821 24.16 20.84 27.33
CA LEU A 821 25.36 21.29 26.60
C LEU A 821 24.95 21.83 25.22
N SER A 822 24.35 23.02 25.18
CA SER A 822 24.07 23.76 23.95
C SER A 822 25.36 24.32 23.33
N ASP A 823 26.35 24.59 24.17
CA ASP A 823 27.69 25.04 23.80
C ASP A 823 28.73 24.07 24.37
N ALA A 824 29.66 23.62 23.53
CA ALA A 824 30.54 22.49 23.84
C ALA A 824 31.66 22.84 24.82
N ALA A 825 31.47 22.54 26.11
CA ALA A 825 32.49 22.66 27.14
C ALA A 825 33.75 21.85 26.81
N GLU A 826 34.90 22.51 26.80
CA GLU A 826 36.20 21.89 26.47
C GLU A 826 36.93 21.49 27.74
N VAL A 827 36.76 20.22 28.16
CA VAL A 827 37.38 19.70 29.38
C VAL A 827 38.76 19.13 29.07
N SER A 828 39.80 19.97 29.20
CA SER A 828 41.20 19.53 29.13
C SER A 828 41.81 19.39 30.53
N GLY A 829 42.37 18.23 30.85
CA GLY A 829 43.08 18.02 32.11
C GLY A 829 43.96 16.77 32.11
N GLU A 830 45.08 16.84 32.83
CA GLU A 830 46.14 15.81 32.87
C GLU A 830 45.79 14.57 33.71
N GLY A 831 44.60 13.99 33.54
CA GLY A 831 44.17 12.82 34.30
C GLY A 831 42.80 12.29 33.85
N PRO A 832 42.32 11.17 34.42
CA PRO A 832 41.00 10.64 34.12
C PRO A 832 39.92 11.70 34.36
N LEU A 833 38.99 11.83 33.41
CA LEU A 833 37.82 12.67 33.53
C LEU A 833 36.82 11.97 34.45
N VAL A 834 36.61 12.51 35.65
CA VAL A 834 35.67 11.97 36.63
C VAL A 834 34.39 12.80 36.64
N LEU A 835 33.29 12.20 36.21
CA LEU A 835 31.95 12.76 36.19
C LEU A 835 31.16 12.18 37.39
N ARG A 836 30.82 13.02 38.38
CA ARG A 836 29.95 12.64 39.51
C ARG A 836 28.55 13.20 39.31
N PHE A 837 27.55 12.37 39.53
CA PHE A 837 26.14 12.75 39.45
C PHE A 837 25.33 11.98 40.49
N GLN A 838 24.28 12.62 41.01
CA GLN A 838 23.38 12.02 42.00
C GLN A 838 22.11 11.52 41.32
N VAL A 839 21.80 10.26 41.55
CA VAL A 839 20.65 9.51 41.02
C VAL A 839 19.68 9.32 42.18
N GLN A 840 18.42 9.73 42.04
CA GLN A 840 17.41 9.46 43.07
C GLN A 840 17.11 7.94 43.09
N GLU A 841 17.02 7.33 44.27
CA GLU A 841 16.83 5.85 44.47
C GLU A 841 15.72 5.25 43.60
N ASP A 842 14.71 6.05 43.34
CA ASP A 842 13.50 5.74 42.59
C ASP A 842 13.70 5.54 41.09
N CYS A 843 14.87 5.92 40.58
CA CYS A 843 15.01 6.51 39.26
C CYS A 843 16.43 6.23 38.70
N VAL A 844 16.72 4.97 38.38
CA VAL A 844 18.03 4.55 37.83
C VAL A 844 17.98 4.51 36.30
N PRO A 845 18.88 5.21 35.57
CA PRO A 845 18.81 5.28 34.11
C PRO A 845 19.32 3.98 33.49
N GLY A 846 18.65 3.45 32.46
CA GLY A 846 19.13 2.26 31.77
C GLY A 846 20.52 2.46 31.15
N TRP A 847 20.75 3.67 30.62
CA TRP A 847 22.01 4.08 30.00
C TRP A 847 22.33 5.55 30.28
N ILE A 848 23.63 5.84 30.43
CA ILE A 848 24.23 7.15 30.17
C ILE A 848 24.95 7.07 28.82
N ILE A 849 24.74 8.06 27.96
CA ILE A 849 25.36 8.16 26.64
C ILE A 849 26.24 9.40 26.62
N LEU A 850 27.53 9.22 26.37
CA LEU A 850 28.51 10.30 26.27
C LEU A 850 29.00 10.41 24.84
N LYS A 851 28.73 11.54 24.18
CA LYS A 851 29.38 11.87 22.90
C LYS A 851 30.78 12.38 23.20
N VAL A 852 31.82 11.74 22.67
CA VAL A 852 33.22 12.13 22.89
C VAL A 852 33.96 12.38 21.58
N ALA A 853 34.89 13.33 21.59
CA ALA A 853 35.72 13.72 20.45
C ALA A 853 37.15 14.08 20.87
N SER A 854 38.07 14.09 19.92
CA SER A 854 39.47 14.50 20.14
C SER A 854 39.65 16.01 19.90
N PRO A 855 40.19 16.80 20.84
CA PRO A 855 40.52 18.20 20.60
C PRO A 855 41.64 18.33 19.56
N GLY A 856 41.34 18.95 18.41
CA GLY A 856 42.34 19.42 17.44
C GLY A 856 43.11 18.34 16.66
N THR A 857 43.00 17.04 16.99
CA THR A 857 43.66 15.96 16.24
C THR A 857 42.65 15.07 15.51
N ALA A 858 43.02 14.59 14.33
CA ALA A 858 42.13 13.84 13.43
C ALA A 858 41.91 12.36 13.83
N LYS A 859 42.13 11.98 15.09
CA LYS A 859 41.84 10.63 15.64
C LYS A 859 41.54 10.72 17.15
N LEU A 860 40.61 9.87 17.61
CA LEU A 860 40.46 9.51 19.02
C LEU A 860 41.57 8.53 19.47
N PRO A 861 41.81 8.35 20.78
CA PRO A 861 42.75 7.34 21.30
C PRO A 861 42.38 5.91 20.87
N GLU A 862 43.36 5.01 20.73
CA GLU A 862 43.09 3.62 20.32
C GLU A 862 42.21 2.84 21.32
N GLN A 863 42.30 3.18 22.60
CA GLN A 863 41.42 2.67 23.65
C GLN A 863 40.97 3.79 24.57
N ILE A 864 39.67 3.77 24.90
CA ILE A 864 39.04 4.60 25.93
C ILE A 864 38.55 3.64 27.00
N HIS A 865 39.06 3.78 28.21
CA HIS A 865 38.58 3.07 29.39
C HIS A 865 37.56 3.92 30.12
N TYR A 866 36.53 3.29 30.67
CA TYR A 866 35.72 3.91 31.70
C TYR A 866 35.51 2.97 32.89
N THR A 867 35.27 3.56 34.06
CA THR A 867 34.80 2.86 35.25
C THR A 867 33.52 3.53 35.78
N LEU A 868 32.68 2.76 36.48
CA LEU A 868 31.46 3.21 37.14
C LEU A 868 31.54 2.83 38.63
N ASN A 869 31.61 3.83 39.51
CA ASN A 869 31.84 3.71 40.96
C ASN A 869 33.01 2.76 41.33
N GLY A 870 33.98 2.58 40.43
CA GLY A 870 35.07 1.60 40.56
C GLY A 870 34.64 0.12 40.50
N LEU A 871 33.34 -0.18 40.45
CA LEU A 871 32.76 -1.53 40.51
C LEU A 871 32.60 -2.18 39.13
N TYR A 872 32.34 -1.38 38.11
CA TYR A 872 32.28 -1.83 36.71
C TYR A 872 33.37 -1.10 35.91
N SER A 873 34.07 -1.81 35.04
CA SER A 873 35.06 -1.21 34.12
C SER A 873 34.95 -1.81 32.73
N ARG A 874 35.14 -0.99 31.70
CA ARG A 874 35.11 -1.44 30.30
C ARG A 874 36.04 -0.61 29.43
N THR A 875 36.67 -1.28 28.47
CA THR A 875 37.48 -0.68 27.42
C THR A 875 36.68 -0.61 26.12
N ILE A 876 36.76 0.51 25.40
CA ILE A 876 36.17 0.72 24.08
C ILE A 876 37.26 1.16 23.11
N THR A 877 37.35 0.52 21.95
CA THR A 877 38.07 1.05 20.80
C THR A 877 37.12 1.92 19.96
N PRO A 878 37.38 3.24 19.82
CA PRO A 878 36.61 4.10 18.94
C PRO A 878 36.92 3.81 17.46
N THR A 879 35.92 3.99 16.61
CA THR A 879 35.98 3.75 15.15
C THR A 879 35.65 5.01 14.34
N ARG A 880 35.23 6.09 15.01
CA ARG A 880 34.82 7.36 14.40
C ARG A 880 35.57 8.53 15.06
N LEU A 881 35.54 9.70 14.42
CA LEU A 881 36.11 10.96 14.97
C LEU A 881 35.34 11.48 16.19
N ILE A 882 34.05 11.16 16.23
CA ILE A 882 33.14 11.39 17.34
C ILE A 882 32.54 10.02 17.67
N GLU A 883 32.64 9.59 18.93
CA GLU A 883 32.17 8.28 19.37
C GLU A 883 31.09 8.44 20.46
N GLU A 884 30.08 7.57 20.45
CA GLU A 884 29.06 7.51 21.50
C GLU A 884 29.40 6.36 22.47
N ILE A 885 29.82 6.73 23.68
CA ILE A 885 30.10 5.80 24.77
C ILE A 885 28.81 5.58 25.56
N PHE A 886 28.34 4.34 25.61
CA PHE A 886 27.17 3.94 26.38
C PHE A 886 27.63 3.23 27.66
N ILE A 887 27.21 3.78 28.79
CA ILE A 887 27.57 3.33 30.14
C ILE A 887 26.28 2.81 30.80
N PRO A 888 26.20 1.52 31.13
CA PRO A 888 25.02 0.96 31.78
C PRO A 888 24.99 1.36 33.25
N VAL A 889 23.89 1.93 33.74
CA VAL A 889 23.72 2.17 35.19
C VAL A 889 22.75 1.15 35.73
N LEU A 890 23.29 0.13 36.41
CA LEU A 890 22.46 -0.85 37.12
C LEU A 890 22.15 -0.33 38.52
N PRO A 891 20.98 -0.64 39.11
CA PRO A 891 20.66 -0.24 40.49
C PRO A 891 21.71 -0.71 41.51
N GLN A 892 22.42 -1.79 41.20
CA GLN A 892 23.48 -2.40 42.01
C GLN A 892 24.77 -1.57 42.08
N VAL A 893 24.98 -0.63 41.14
CA VAL A 893 26.21 0.18 41.04
C VAL A 893 26.02 1.60 41.55
N VAL A 894 24.79 2.01 41.84
CA VAL A 894 24.49 3.31 42.48
C VAL A 894 24.78 3.19 43.98
N GLY A 895 25.46 4.19 44.55
CA GLY A 895 25.71 4.23 46.00
C GLY A 895 24.40 4.30 46.80
N SER A 896 24.42 3.85 48.06
CA SER A 896 23.24 3.92 48.95
C SER A 896 22.80 5.35 49.31
N ASP A 897 23.54 6.36 48.86
CA ASP A 897 23.27 7.80 48.94
C ASP A 897 22.83 8.39 47.58
N GLY A 898 22.62 7.53 46.58
CA GLY A 898 22.32 7.90 45.20
C GLY A 898 23.54 8.33 44.37
N GLN A 899 24.76 8.34 44.92
CA GLN A 899 25.93 8.84 44.19
C GLN A 899 26.40 7.85 43.12
N CYS A 900 26.77 8.39 41.97
CA CYS A 900 27.31 7.63 40.85
C CYS A 900 28.44 8.41 40.17
N GLU A 901 29.60 7.77 40.09
CA GLU A 901 30.84 8.30 39.54
C GLU A 901 31.21 7.53 38.27
N VAL A 902 31.38 8.26 37.17
CA VAL A 902 31.96 7.74 35.92
C VAL A 902 33.36 8.31 35.76
N ALA A 903 34.40 7.50 35.83
CA ALA A 903 35.76 7.91 35.48
C ALA A 903 36.09 7.44 34.07
N ILE A 904 36.72 8.29 33.24
CA ILE A 904 37.05 8.00 31.83
C ILE A 904 38.50 8.37 31.56
N SER A 905 39.25 7.48 30.92
CA SER A 905 40.65 7.71 30.54
C SER A 905 40.97 7.18 29.14
N ALA A 906 41.92 7.80 28.48
CA ALA A 906 42.56 7.26 27.28
C ALA A 906 43.66 6.27 27.68
N ALA A 907 43.83 5.19 26.91
CA ALA A 907 45.01 4.32 27.01
C ALA A 907 45.58 3.94 25.63
N PRO A 908 46.91 3.78 25.51
CA PRO A 908 47.91 4.23 26.48
C PRO A 908 47.85 5.76 26.68
N ALA A 909 48.54 6.29 27.69
CA ALA A 909 48.79 7.73 27.79
C ALA A 909 49.81 8.12 26.69
N ILE A 910 49.33 8.26 25.45
CA ILE A 910 50.18 8.60 24.31
C ILE A 910 50.61 10.06 24.46
N ILE A 911 51.92 10.27 24.63
CA ILE A 911 52.58 11.57 24.51
C ILE A 911 52.64 11.89 23.01
N VAL A 912 52.02 12.99 22.59
CA VAL A 912 51.98 13.41 21.18
C VAL A 912 52.61 14.80 21.04
N GLY A 913 53.93 14.84 20.85
CA GLY A 913 54.68 16.07 20.58
C GLY A 913 55.92 16.26 21.46
N GLU A 914 56.90 17.01 20.95
CA GLU A 914 58.11 17.42 21.69
C GLU A 914 57.80 18.39 22.84
N ASP A 915 56.58 18.93 22.90
CA ASP A 915 56.03 19.82 23.92
C ASP A 915 55.36 19.08 25.10
N GLY A 916 55.36 17.74 25.09
CA GLY A 916 55.04 16.92 26.26
C GLY A 916 53.57 16.87 26.68
N ARG A 917 52.64 17.27 25.80
CA ARG A 917 51.21 17.30 26.10
C ARG A 917 50.53 15.94 25.87
N TYR A 918 49.64 15.57 26.79
CA TYR A 918 48.83 14.35 26.72
C TYR A 918 47.62 14.53 25.79
N ALA A 919 47.23 13.47 25.08
CA ALA A 919 45.98 13.44 24.31
C ALA A 919 44.75 13.64 25.22
N SER A 920 44.03 14.75 25.02
CA SER A 920 42.82 15.09 25.77
C SER A 920 41.57 14.49 25.13
N LEU A 921 40.51 14.29 25.92
CA LEU A 921 39.24 13.71 25.46
C LEU A 921 38.09 14.67 25.79
N LYS A 922 37.41 15.22 24.78
CA LYS A 922 36.33 16.19 24.95
C LYS A 922 34.97 15.49 24.97
N VAL A 923 34.22 15.64 26.05
CA VAL A 923 32.79 15.24 26.09
C VAL A 923 31.98 16.36 25.44
N LEU A 924 31.29 16.06 24.34
CA LEU A 924 30.45 16.98 23.59
C LEU A 924 29.03 17.07 24.18
N SER A 925 28.47 15.94 24.62
CA SER A 925 27.17 15.90 25.32
C SER A 925 27.05 14.66 26.20
N MET A 926 26.12 14.73 27.16
CA MET A 926 25.67 13.62 27.98
C MET A 926 24.15 13.51 27.89
N GLU A 927 23.64 12.31 27.58
CA GLU A 927 22.21 11.98 27.53
C GLU A 927 21.94 10.78 28.46
N THR A 928 20.71 10.62 28.95
CA THR A 928 20.26 9.40 29.63
C THR A 928 19.10 8.77 28.87
N ARG A 929 18.97 7.44 28.88
CA ARG A 929 17.86 6.73 28.23
C ARG A 929 17.36 5.54 29.03
N SER A 930 16.08 5.20 28.87
CA SER A 930 15.52 3.90 29.26
C SER A 930 16.19 2.79 28.43
N ALA A 931 16.39 1.62 29.04
CA ALA A 931 16.82 0.43 28.31
C ALA A 931 15.56 -0.31 27.81
N PRO A 932 15.38 -0.53 26.50
CA PRO A 932 14.19 -1.21 25.99
C PRO A 932 14.17 -2.67 26.46
N ALA A 933 13.02 -3.14 26.94
CA ALA A 933 12.87 -4.49 27.46
C ALA A 933 12.74 -5.52 26.33
N ILE A 934 13.57 -6.56 26.36
CA ILE A 934 13.47 -7.69 25.42
C ILE A 934 12.52 -8.72 26.03
N GLN A 935 11.41 -8.95 25.35
CA GLN A 935 10.43 -9.97 25.70
C GLN A 935 10.87 -11.32 25.16
N LEU A 936 10.63 -12.36 25.96
CA LEU A 936 10.85 -13.74 25.56
C LEU A 936 9.84 -14.15 24.48
N ASP A 937 10.26 -15.11 23.66
CA ASP A 937 9.52 -15.72 22.55
C ASP A 937 9.02 -14.73 21.48
N THR A 938 9.53 -13.49 21.52
CA THR A 938 9.21 -12.39 20.61
C THR A 938 10.32 -12.19 19.58
N ILE A 939 9.95 -12.11 18.30
CA ILE A 939 10.89 -11.85 17.19
C ILE A 939 10.77 -10.38 16.76
N TYR A 940 11.85 -9.65 16.99
CA TYR A 940 12.04 -8.24 16.70
C TYR A 940 12.59 -8.05 15.29
N GLN A 941 11.84 -7.36 14.43
CA GLN A 941 12.21 -7.11 13.03
C GLN A 941 13.05 -5.84 12.91
N THR A 942 14.22 -5.90 12.28
CA THR A 942 15.19 -4.78 12.20
C THR A 942 15.13 -4.01 10.88
N LYS A 943 14.08 -4.24 10.09
CA LYS A 943 13.71 -3.41 8.92
C LYS A 943 13.27 -2.00 9.33
N ARG A 944 13.14 -1.10 8.35
CA ARG A 944 12.52 0.21 8.49
C ARG A 944 11.12 0.09 9.12
N ASP A 945 10.88 0.90 10.15
CA ASP A 945 9.68 0.87 11.00
C ASP A 945 9.44 -0.49 11.72
N GLY A 946 10.48 -1.34 11.84
CA GLY A 946 10.42 -2.63 12.51
C GLY A 946 10.63 -2.56 14.03
N SER A 947 10.02 -3.50 14.75
CA SER A 947 10.06 -3.58 16.23
C SER A 947 11.45 -3.75 16.85
N GLY A 948 12.45 -4.18 16.07
CA GLY A 948 13.84 -4.34 16.51
C GLY A 948 14.70 -3.09 16.42
N VAL A 949 14.23 -2.04 15.73
CA VAL A 949 15.00 -0.78 15.58
C VAL A 949 15.42 -0.15 16.92
N PRO A 950 14.59 -0.10 17.98
CA PRO A 950 14.99 0.49 19.28
C PRO A 950 16.14 -0.23 19.99
N PHE A 951 16.43 -1.49 19.62
CA PHE A 951 17.47 -2.31 20.23
C PHE A 951 18.80 -2.29 19.45
N LEU A 952 18.83 -1.62 18.29
CA LEU A 952 20.04 -1.46 17.48
C LEU A 952 20.97 -0.44 18.17
N GLY A 953 22.12 -0.92 18.64
CA GLY A 953 23.20 -0.10 19.18
C GLY A 953 24.20 0.34 18.12
N ARG A 954 25.48 0.39 18.50
CA ARG A 954 26.60 0.76 17.62
C ARG A 954 26.71 -0.22 16.44
N GLY A 955 27.23 0.26 15.31
CA GLY A 955 27.64 -0.58 14.18
C GLY A 955 26.54 -0.97 13.21
N PHE A 956 25.37 -0.33 13.25
CA PHE A 956 24.31 -0.47 12.25
C PHE A 956 24.19 0.78 11.37
N SER A 957 23.78 0.57 10.12
CA SER A 957 23.39 1.61 9.17
C SER A 957 21.93 2.05 9.40
N LYS A 958 21.40 2.96 8.56
CA LYS A 958 19.97 3.31 8.59
C LYS A 958 19.12 2.11 8.13
N PRO A 959 18.07 1.71 8.87
CA PRO A 959 17.19 0.61 8.46
C PRO A 959 16.52 0.79 7.08
N GLU A 960 16.54 -0.30 6.31
CA GLU A 960 15.99 -0.43 4.96
C GLU A 960 14.70 -1.26 4.98
N THR A 961 13.94 -1.31 3.88
CA THR A 961 12.57 -1.84 3.84
C THR A 961 12.41 -3.30 4.31
N SER A 962 13.48 -4.10 4.31
CA SER A 962 13.48 -5.51 4.72
C SER A 962 14.51 -5.90 5.78
N HIS A 963 15.51 -5.07 6.06
CA HIS A 963 16.62 -5.37 6.97
C HIS A 963 17.40 -4.09 7.34
N VAL A 964 18.43 -4.23 8.18
CA VAL A 964 19.46 -3.21 8.39
C VAL A 964 20.83 -3.81 8.05
N TRP A 965 21.76 -3.00 7.52
CA TRP A 965 23.13 -3.44 7.31
C TRP A 965 24.00 -3.09 8.52
N THR A 966 25.05 -3.86 8.74
CA THR A 966 26.14 -3.47 9.64
C THR A 966 27.03 -2.43 8.98
N ASP A 967 27.53 -1.47 9.74
CA ASP A 967 28.46 -0.42 9.31
C ASP A 967 29.68 -0.43 10.24
N GLY A 968 30.76 -1.09 9.79
CA GLY A 968 32.00 -1.26 10.57
C GLY A 968 32.29 -2.70 11.02
N PRO A 969 33.34 -2.89 11.86
CA PRO A 969 33.86 -4.22 12.21
C PRO A 969 33.07 -4.91 13.32
N SER A 970 32.29 -4.15 14.10
CA SER A 970 31.47 -4.69 15.18
C SER A 970 30.14 -3.97 15.28
N PHE A 971 29.11 -4.71 15.68
CA PHE A 971 27.75 -4.22 15.81
C PHE A 971 27.08 -4.81 17.06
N GLU A 972 26.27 -4.03 17.76
CA GLU A 972 25.73 -4.42 19.07
C GLU A 972 24.21 -4.29 19.13
N ILE A 973 23.53 -5.33 19.62
CA ILE A 973 22.12 -5.28 20.01
C ILE A 973 22.06 -5.16 21.53
N ARG A 974 21.20 -4.26 22.04
CA ARG A 974 21.17 -3.94 23.48
C ARG A 974 19.74 -3.84 23.99
N GLY A 975 19.49 -4.40 25.17
CA GLY A 975 18.21 -4.29 25.86
C GLY A 975 18.27 -4.86 27.28
N PHE A 976 17.15 -4.77 27.98
CA PHE A 976 16.98 -5.28 29.34
C PHE A 976 16.13 -6.55 29.33
N ILE A 977 16.61 -7.63 29.95
CA ILE A 977 15.83 -8.84 30.20
C ILE A 977 15.21 -8.69 31.61
N PRO A 978 13.87 -8.72 31.74
CA PRO A 978 13.21 -8.56 33.04
C PRO A 978 13.52 -9.72 34.02
N PRO A 979 13.23 -9.55 35.32
CA PRO A 979 13.31 -10.63 36.30
C PRO A 979 12.52 -11.88 35.85
N MET A 980 13.06 -13.07 36.13
CA MET A 980 12.47 -14.35 35.74
C MET A 980 12.32 -15.28 36.96
N GLU A 981 11.33 -16.17 36.91
CA GLU A 981 11.12 -17.20 37.94
C GLU A 981 12.25 -18.26 37.87
N PRO A 982 12.66 -18.84 39.02
CA PRO A 982 13.85 -19.71 39.10
C PRO A 982 13.71 -21.09 38.44
N THR A 983 12.63 -21.33 37.68
CA THR A 983 12.37 -22.56 36.91
C THR A 983 12.63 -22.41 35.42
N ASP A 984 13.03 -21.24 34.95
CA ASP A 984 13.18 -20.95 33.53
C ASP A 984 14.49 -21.54 32.96
N GLY A 985 14.39 -22.31 31.87
CA GLY A 985 15.50 -23.02 31.22
C GLY A 985 16.49 -22.11 30.48
N GLU A 986 17.45 -22.71 29.75
CA GLU A 986 18.46 -21.93 29.02
C GLU A 986 17.80 -20.94 28.03
N LEU A 987 18.24 -19.68 28.09
CA LEU A 987 17.83 -18.67 27.13
C LEU A 987 18.66 -18.77 25.86
N LEU A 988 17.98 -18.94 24.72
CA LEU A 988 18.58 -18.87 23.40
C LEU A 988 18.31 -17.50 22.77
N VAL A 989 19.36 -16.86 22.25
CA VAL A 989 19.18 -15.76 21.29
C VAL A 989 19.02 -16.37 19.90
N GLU A 990 17.95 -16.02 19.19
CA GLU A 990 17.82 -16.30 17.76
C GLU A 990 18.07 -15.03 16.94
N CYS A 991 18.76 -15.13 15.81
CA CYS A 991 18.80 -14.04 14.83
C CYS A 991 18.80 -14.52 13.38
N LEU A 992 18.35 -13.66 12.47
CA LEU A 992 18.28 -13.89 11.02
C LEU A 992 19.23 -12.92 10.32
N VAL A 993 20.31 -13.46 9.75
CA VAL A 993 21.43 -12.68 9.18
C VAL A 993 21.83 -13.20 7.81
N SER A 994 22.38 -12.35 6.94
CA SER A 994 22.92 -12.72 5.63
C SER A 994 24.23 -11.99 5.42
N GLY A 995 25.32 -12.71 5.14
CA GLY A 995 26.65 -12.13 5.04
C GLY A 995 27.07 -11.77 3.62
N ARG A 996 28.04 -10.87 3.50
CA ARG A 996 28.72 -10.57 2.24
C ARG A 996 30.08 -11.26 2.18
N PRO A 997 30.46 -11.94 1.06
CA PRO A 997 31.82 -12.42 0.87
C PRO A 997 32.82 -11.25 0.80
N LEU A 998 34.06 -11.52 1.19
CA LEU A 998 35.19 -10.60 1.05
C LEU A 998 35.60 -10.46 -0.43
N ARG A 999 36.45 -9.47 -0.77
CA ARG A 999 36.83 -9.18 -2.16
C ARG A 999 37.55 -10.33 -2.88
N ASP A 1000 38.22 -11.20 -2.14
CA ASP A 1000 38.89 -12.41 -2.64
C ASP A 1000 37.92 -13.62 -2.79
N GLY A 1001 36.63 -13.44 -2.48
CA GLY A 1001 35.63 -14.49 -2.47
C GLY A 1001 35.61 -15.33 -1.19
N SER A 1002 36.49 -15.08 -0.22
CA SER A 1002 36.48 -15.77 1.06
C SER A 1002 35.29 -15.34 1.93
N VAL A 1003 34.92 -16.20 2.88
CA VAL A 1003 33.79 -15.96 3.79
C VAL A 1003 34.33 -15.37 5.08
N ASN A 1004 33.85 -14.18 5.44
CA ASN A 1004 34.21 -13.52 6.69
C ASN A 1004 33.61 -14.29 7.89
N THR A 1005 34.35 -14.39 8.98
CA THR A 1005 33.87 -14.98 10.24
C THR A 1005 33.40 -13.89 11.18
N CYS A 1006 32.33 -14.15 11.93
CA CYS A 1006 31.79 -13.24 12.92
C CYS A 1006 31.69 -13.94 14.28
N ARG A 1007 32.43 -13.44 15.27
CA ARG A 1007 32.33 -13.87 16.68
C ARG A 1007 31.16 -13.16 17.35
N ILE A 1008 30.47 -13.85 18.24
CA ILE A 1008 29.30 -13.36 18.97
C ILE A 1008 29.66 -13.35 20.46
N LEU A 1009 29.56 -12.19 21.09
CA LEU A 1009 29.78 -12.01 22.52
C LEU A 1009 28.50 -11.52 23.19
N ILE A 1010 28.11 -12.16 24.29
CA ILE A 1010 27.02 -11.70 25.15
C ILE A 1010 27.63 -11.15 26.43
N ASN A 1011 27.39 -9.87 26.71
CA ASN A 1011 28.00 -9.11 27.81
C ASN A 1011 29.55 -9.21 27.84
N GLY A 1012 30.17 -9.35 26.67
CA GLY A 1012 31.62 -9.52 26.52
C GLY A 1012 32.14 -10.96 26.68
N ILE A 1013 31.29 -11.93 27.03
CA ILE A 1013 31.63 -13.36 27.05
C ILE A 1013 31.31 -13.94 25.67
N GLU A 1014 32.26 -14.64 25.05
CA GLU A 1014 32.04 -15.31 23.77
C GLU A 1014 30.98 -16.42 23.90
N ALA A 1015 29.90 -16.29 23.13
CA ALA A 1015 28.73 -17.18 23.13
C ALA A 1015 28.64 -18.04 21.86
N GLY A 1016 29.38 -17.69 20.80
CA GLY A 1016 29.41 -18.45 19.56
C GLY A 1016 30.11 -17.72 18.43
N MET A 1017 30.11 -18.33 17.24
CA MET A 1017 30.75 -17.80 16.05
C MET A 1017 30.03 -18.32 14.81
N PHE A 1018 29.86 -17.49 13.78
CA PHE A 1018 29.24 -17.89 12.51
C PHE A 1018 30.02 -17.41 11.29
N ARG A 1019 29.77 -18.03 10.15
CA ARG A 1019 30.37 -17.66 8.86
C ARG A 1019 29.39 -16.82 8.05
N ALA A 1020 29.78 -15.60 7.69
CA ALA A 1020 28.96 -14.62 7.00
C ALA A 1020 28.82 -14.95 5.48
N THR A 1021 28.15 -16.05 5.15
CA THR A 1021 27.84 -16.43 3.75
C THR A 1021 26.64 -15.67 3.21
N LYS A 1022 26.57 -15.58 1.87
CA LYS A 1022 25.46 -14.97 1.13
C LYS A 1022 24.19 -15.81 1.26
N GLY A 1023 23.12 -15.24 1.80
CA GLY A 1023 21.83 -15.90 2.02
C GLY A 1023 21.44 -15.87 3.50
N TRP A 1024 20.12 -15.86 3.76
CA TRP A 1024 19.60 -15.74 5.13
C TRP A 1024 19.85 -17.02 5.95
N GLN A 1025 20.69 -16.89 6.96
CA GLN A 1025 20.98 -17.88 7.99
C GLN A 1025 20.24 -17.53 9.27
N ARG A 1026 19.63 -18.54 9.90
CA ARG A 1026 19.11 -18.43 11.28
C ARG A 1026 20.18 -18.95 12.23
N LEU A 1027 20.65 -18.08 13.11
CA LEU A 1027 21.60 -18.43 14.17
C LEU A 1027 20.83 -18.60 15.49
N SER A 1028 21.33 -19.47 16.35
CA SER A 1028 20.83 -19.68 17.71
C SER A 1028 22.00 -19.89 18.66
N PHE A 1029 22.04 -19.19 19.80
CA PHE A 1029 23.16 -19.25 20.75
C PHE A 1029 22.69 -19.02 22.20
N SER A 1030 23.16 -19.84 23.14
CA SER A 1030 22.77 -19.77 24.57
C SER A 1030 23.38 -18.55 25.27
N ILE A 1031 22.60 -17.92 26.16
CA ILE A 1031 23.08 -16.88 27.07
C ILE A 1031 23.84 -17.56 28.23
N PRO A 1032 25.16 -17.28 28.44
CA PRO A 1032 25.94 -17.91 29.49
C PRO A 1032 25.31 -17.72 30.89
N GLY A 1033 25.15 -18.81 31.64
CA GLY A 1033 24.38 -18.85 32.89
C GLY A 1033 24.83 -17.87 33.99
N THR A 1034 26.09 -17.44 33.97
CA THR A 1034 26.62 -16.41 34.90
C THR A 1034 25.98 -15.03 34.72
N ASN A 1035 25.29 -14.76 33.60
CA ASN A 1035 24.56 -13.51 33.38
C ASN A 1035 23.11 -13.54 33.91
N GLN A 1036 22.56 -14.71 34.25
CA GLN A 1036 21.14 -14.87 34.58
C GLN A 1036 20.87 -14.54 36.06
N SER A 1037 20.73 -13.25 36.37
CA SER A 1037 20.43 -12.78 37.74
C SER A 1037 18.92 -12.71 38.02
N ARG A 1038 18.51 -13.04 39.25
CA ARG A 1038 17.10 -12.96 39.71
C ARG A 1038 16.49 -11.55 39.66
N GLY A 1039 17.29 -10.49 39.52
CA GLY A 1039 16.83 -9.10 39.49
C GLY A 1039 16.50 -8.55 38.10
N GLY A 1040 16.50 -9.40 37.07
CA GLY A 1040 16.62 -8.95 35.68
C GLY A 1040 18.05 -8.50 35.38
N PHE A 1041 18.41 -8.42 34.11
CA PHE A 1041 19.77 -8.06 33.72
C PHE A 1041 19.82 -7.41 32.34
N LEU A 1042 20.81 -6.55 32.15
CA LEU A 1042 21.08 -5.92 30.87
C LEU A 1042 21.83 -6.90 29.97
N VAL A 1043 21.41 -6.99 28.71
CA VAL A 1043 22.08 -7.82 27.69
C VAL A 1043 22.60 -6.94 26.56
N THR A 1044 23.90 -7.08 26.28
CA THR A 1044 24.58 -6.54 25.10
C THR A 1044 25.07 -7.71 24.28
N ILE A 1045 24.59 -7.83 23.04
CA ILE A 1045 24.96 -8.88 22.09
C ILE A 1045 25.83 -8.22 21.03
N SER A 1046 27.14 -8.33 21.20
CA SER A 1046 28.14 -7.78 20.30
C SER A 1046 28.53 -8.82 19.26
N PHE A 1047 28.40 -8.47 17.99
CA PHE A 1047 28.87 -9.25 16.86
C PHE A 1047 30.15 -8.59 16.33
N VAL A 1048 31.22 -9.35 16.11
CA VAL A 1048 32.55 -8.84 15.72
C VAL A 1048 33.07 -9.62 14.53
N LEU A 1049 33.29 -8.94 13.41
CA LEU A 1049 33.87 -9.49 12.19
C LEU A 1049 35.38 -9.62 12.33
N GLU A 1050 35.94 -10.77 11.93
CA GLU A 1050 37.40 -10.99 11.95
C GLU A 1050 38.13 -10.12 10.93
N GLN A 1051 37.50 -9.84 9.78
CA GLN A 1051 38.04 -8.97 8.74
C GLN A 1051 37.09 -7.80 8.44
N MET A 1052 37.65 -6.64 8.11
CA MET A 1052 36.85 -5.47 7.74
C MET A 1052 36.32 -5.59 6.30
N PRO A 1053 35.01 -5.42 6.07
CA PRO A 1053 34.46 -5.34 4.72
C PRO A 1053 35.03 -4.13 3.96
N ASP A 1054 35.31 -4.34 2.69
CA ASP A 1054 35.70 -3.28 1.77
C ASP A 1054 34.50 -2.38 1.37
N PRO A 1055 34.71 -1.07 1.15
CA PRO A 1055 33.67 -0.16 0.63
C PRO A 1055 33.11 -0.63 -0.72
N VAL A 1056 31.84 -0.30 -0.98
CA VAL A 1056 31.10 -0.76 -2.15
C VAL A 1056 31.44 0.11 -3.36
N LYS A 1057 32.35 -0.38 -4.21
CA LYS A 1057 32.52 0.12 -5.58
C LYS A 1057 31.90 -0.88 -6.55
N ASP A 1058 30.69 -0.60 -7.00
CA ASP A 1058 30.14 -1.28 -8.17
C ASP A 1058 30.86 -0.77 -9.43
N ARG A 1059 31.13 -1.68 -10.37
CA ARG A 1059 31.74 -1.36 -11.68
C ARG A 1059 30.71 -1.43 -12.82
N ALA A 1060 29.49 -1.88 -12.56
CA ALA A 1060 28.41 -1.96 -13.54
C ALA A 1060 27.52 -0.70 -13.57
N LEU A 1061 27.58 0.12 -12.52
CA LEU A 1061 26.86 1.38 -12.38
C LEU A 1061 27.88 2.51 -12.15
N ASN A 1062 28.11 3.33 -13.18
CA ASN A 1062 28.80 4.60 -12.97
C ASN A 1062 27.93 5.50 -12.05
N ASP A 1063 28.58 6.12 -11.06
CA ASP A 1063 28.08 7.20 -10.21
C ASP A 1063 27.15 6.90 -9.00
N VAL A 1064 27.21 5.70 -8.41
CA VAL A 1064 26.85 5.55 -6.97
C VAL A 1064 27.94 4.77 -6.21
N ALA A 1065 28.88 5.50 -5.61
CA ALA A 1065 29.78 4.95 -4.60
C ALA A 1065 29.07 4.91 -3.23
N ASP A 1066 28.90 3.71 -2.66
CA ASP A 1066 28.48 3.57 -1.27
C ASP A 1066 29.72 3.31 -0.41
N ASP A 1067 30.23 4.40 0.19
CA ASP A 1067 31.45 4.40 1.00
C ASP A 1067 31.32 3.61 2.32
N ARG A 1068 30.12 3.14 2.67
CA ARG A 1068 29.87 2.34 3.89
C ARG A 1068 30.54 0.96 3.79
N ARG A 1069 31.08 0.48 4.92
CA ARG A 1069 31.74 -0.84 5.01
C ARG A 1069 30.75 -1.92 5.43
N LEU A 1070 29.84 -2.23 4.51
CA LEU A 1070 28.69 -3.12 4.76
C LEU A 1070 29.12 -4.61 4.77
N GLY A 1071 28.98 -5.26 5.93
CA GLY A 1071 29.44 -6.63 6.15
C GLY A 1071 28.33 -7.68 6.23
N VAL A 1072 27.33 -7.44 7.07
CA VAL A 1072 26.22 -8.37 7.35
C VAL A 1072 24.90 -7.63 7.23
N GLN A 1073 23.91 -8.27 6.60
CA GLN A 1073 22.50 -7.89 6.65
C GLN A 1073 21.88 -8.53 7.88
N PHE A 1074 21.10 -7.77 8.63
CA PHE A 1074 20.42 -8.20 9.84
C PHE A 1074 18.93 -7.93 9.70
N ALA A 1075 18.10 -8.98 9.67
CA ALA A 1075 16.65 -8.87 9.43
C ALA A 1075 15.81 -8.97 10.71
N SER A 1076 16.22 -9.79 11.68
CA SER A 1076 15.52 -9.92 12.95
C SER A 1076 16.37 -10.57 14.04
N PHE A 1077 16.02 -10.33 15.30
CA PHE A 1077 16.50 -11.12 16.45
C PHE A 1077 15.35 -11.43 17.43
N GLY A 1078 15.57 -12.32 18.38
CA GLY A 1078 14.64 -12.59 19.48
C GLY A 1078 15.33 -13.38 20.59
N LEU A 1079 14.66 -13.48 21.74
CA LEU A 1079 15.03 -14.41 22.80
C LEU A 1079 14.00 -15.52 22.87
N LYS A 1080 14.42 -16.74 23.16
CA LYS A 1080 13.55 -17.89 23.38
C LYS A 1080 13.95 -18.69 24.60
N ARG A 1081 12.96 -19.35 25.19
CA ARG A 1081 13.16 -20.38 26.21
C ARG A 1081 13.50 -21.70 25.52
N GLN A 1082 14.58 -22.34 25.93
CA GLN A 1082 14.79 -23.76 25.68
C GLN A 1082 14.11 -24.54 26.82
N ILE A 1083 12.95 -25.13 26.50
CA ILE A 1083 12.15 -25.99 27.39
C ILE A 1083 12.68 -27.43 27.32
#